data_AF-A0A6G2RZW3-F1
#
_entry.id   AF-A0A6G2RZW3-F1
#
_cell.length_a   1.000
_cell.length_b   1.000
_cell.length_c   1.000
_cell.angle_alpha   90.00
_cell.angle_beta   90.00
_cell.angle_gamma   90.00
#
_symmetry.space_group_name_H-M   'P 1'
#
loop_
_entity.id
_entity.type
_entity.pdbx_description
1 polymer ?
#
loop_
_entity_poly.entity_id
_entity_poly.type
_entity_poly.pdbx_seq_one_letter_code
_entity_poly.pdbx_strand_id
1 'polypeptide(L)'
;MARTAGVGTGGAVGAEAGRVRVGKASAERVVEVMVLLPSVGAGVACGQLAFGADELAWRVYGLGAVVVWAVVVLWWGWRLWEPVALAVSGEGLELRGGGRRLSVPWQGIDGLCLVPVPGTPPGEAATGFQGLLLVRMPAGCPRGMAGWGSLRWSVAWRGVVLDVRRLGVRHERLDELIAPYARERWHGAVRLPLDPGGGVTVPGRLLTWPGLVLLRLRPVLAVAGAAALVAQTAGRGLGFLPVVGTLGGWIVLVVVGGSRLAGLLSWDCRLRVERRGLRLGVAGAERALPRAAVRTAEVGKGAGAGKGEVVLLRLAGGAEPPVPLPRRPVPYRAAERTAELLPVRSAYRGYRHGLAVFPEQLTDALDRLGYAEPPPEAEVPTAGETVTLRVSAEDGAEHRTVASALAAAPQGRPLRVLIEPGRYDETLTLSGTVELCAAQGPDTVVIEGPGEVTAACTGGVTLVGLRLVNRSAAAVQTTGRGRVTLRRCVVEGLGEFAVRAVRDTEVTVDDCEVRVGRTELAGARGTLRGSRFVAAKGDAIVVTDGAEADITDCTVTESRGHGIRVSGATARIEDCELRRIGSASLAAGDHAEVHLVRCRVHEAHRTGISYHDQARGTVRDSTVHGARDGLYIARGADPVVRGCRFEHCRNTGINIQEQGLGRLEDCHVEAAEDIGVSILTGGAPQLHACRITQGRNGVVVNDSRGTFTDLTVSGQTANAMVVRDGASVQLRGARLEHCDSGLFARGNGVTVDVADATVTDLSSSGIALQDSARVTVERVTVERTRLFGFNCRDDSHLVARDCTVTEPGEAGVLTVGGATVVADLLTIVRSAGCGILARDNSRLTVTHARVRDGESDGIRLDPQVVGRFEDCEITGYRGEAVAGNDRAVLIDVRTGATAEDARQPEAGPLAELQSMIGLAAVKQQVTVQTDLIRLARWRAEAGLPAPPMAHHLVFSGPPGTGKTSVARLYGQILAALGALKKGHLIEVARGDLVGEYLGHTAQKTQRVFDRARGGVLFIDEAYSLARRFGAGTDLGQEAIDVLTKLMEDHRDDVVVIAAGYTDEMRTFLESNPGLRSRFSRVLEFGAYEPAELTEIVQLQAVRHAYLLDPDVGPLLTERFERRRLRGDAANARDARTLLEGMVERQAARLAHRTAPTRDELRVLLPQDVSDTGAAGPGGRTTP
;
A
#
# COMPACT_ATOMS: atom_id res chain seq x y z
N MET A 1 30.19 -56.93 -0.04
CA MET A 1 31.25 -57.89 0.34
C MET A 1 31.61 -57.70 1.81
N ALA A 2 32.17 -58.72 2.45
CA ALA A 2 32.75 -58.74 3.82
C ALA A 2 33.84 -57.65 4.04
N ARG A 3 34.33 -57.26 5.24
CA ARG A 3 34.19 -57.60 6.70
C ARG A 3 34.68 -56.33 7.48
N THR A 4 34.34 -56.01 8.74
CA THR A 4 34.73 -56.60 10.06
C THR A 4 33.78 -56.01 11.15
N ALA A 5 33.21 -56.71 12.15
CA ALA A 5 33.75 -57.49 13.29
C ALA A 5 34.42 -56.62 14.40
N GLY A 6 34.08 -56.67 15.71
CA GLY A 6 33.06 -57.42 16.51
C GLY A 6 32.70 -56.64 17.81
N VAL A 7 31.58 -56.82 18.52
CA VAL A 7 31.05 -57.96 19.36
C VAL A 7 31.56 -57.98 20.83
N GLY A 8 30.60 -57.95 21.79
CA GLY A 8 30.80 -58.17 23.24
C GLY A 8 29.80 -57.37 24.12
N THR A 9 28.50 -57.71 24.22
CA THR A 9 27.84 -58.61 25.22
C THR A 9 27.99 -58.17 26.70
N GLY A 10 26.94 -58.06 27.52
CA GLY A 10 25.50 -58.27 27.29
C GLY A 10 24.67 -58.11 28.59
N GLY A 11 23.35 -58.33 28.53
CA GLY A 11 22.45 -58.30 29.71
C GLY A 11 20.96 -58.13 29.34
N ALA A 12 20.13 -59.16 29.60
CA ALA A 12 18.67 -59.17 29.35
C ALA A 12 17.90 -58.38 30.46
N VAL A 13 16.59 -58.09 30.42
CA VAL A 13 15.40 -58.94 30.16
C VAL A 13 14.19 -58.05 29.79
N GLY A 14 13.23 -58.54 28.98
CA GLY A 14 11.88 -57.95 28.89
C GLY A 14 11.15 -58.13 27.56
N ALA A 15 10.52 -59.30 27.34
CA ALA A 15 9.54 -59.53 26.25
C ALA A 15 8.19 -58.82 26.59
N GLU A 16 7.19 -58.70 25.72
CA GLU A 16 6.71 -59.65 24.70
C GLU A 16 5.87 -58.96 23.59
N ALA A 17 5.54 -59.70 22.53
CA ALA A 17 4.97 -59.17 21.29
C ALA A 17 3.55 -59.70 20.98
N GLY A 18 2.78 -58.94 20.18
CA GLY A 18 1.48 -59.37 19.67
C GLY A 18 1.08 -58.68 18.36
N ARG A 19 1.36 -59.30 17.21
CA ARG A 19 0.80 -58.91 15.90
C ARG A 19 -0.41 -59.77 15.57
N VAL A 20 -1.52 -59.15 15.15
CA VAL A 20 -2.54 -59.78 14.29
C VAL A 20 -2.91 -58.80 13.17
N ARG A 21 -3.20 -59.32 11.97
CA ARG A 21 -3.57 -58.58 10.76
C ARG A 21 -4.86 -59.18 10.17
N VAL A 22 -5.48 -58.41 9.26
CA VAL A 22 -6.45 -58.80 8.19
C VAL A 22 -7.92 -58.45 8.45
N GLY A 23 -8.46 -57.52 7.62
CA GLY A 23 -9.53 -57.92 6.68
C GLY A 23 -10.93 -57.30 6.74
N LYS A 24 -11.11 -56.15 6.06
CA LYS A 24 -12.27 -55.75 5.21
C LYS A 24 -13.74 -55.68 5.75
N ALA A 25 -14.42 -54.69 5.16
CA ALA A 25 -15.84 -54.63 4.75
C ALA A 25 -16.89 -53.96 5.68
N SER A 26 -17.39 -52.84 5.14
CA SER A 26 -18.64 -52.12 5.36
C SER A 26 -19.93 -52.93 5.56
N ALA A 27 -20.83 -52.49 6.46
CA ALA A 27 -22.18 -51.98 6.13
C ALA A 27 -23.03 -51.60 7.37
N GLU A 28 -23.82 -50.53 7.22
CA GLU A 28 -25.13 -50.12 7.82
C GLU A 28 -25.72 -50.64 9.17
N ARG A 29 -26.69 -49.83 9.65
CA ARG A 29 -27.74 -50.05 10.70
C ARG A 29 -27.27 -49.79 12.14
N VAL A 30 -27.72 -48.71 12.79
CA VAL A 30 -29.10 -48.40 13.26
C VAL A 30 -29.57 -49.39 14.33
N VAL A 31 -29.41 -48.99 15.60
CA VAL A 31 -30.31 -49.33 16.72
C VAL A 31 -30.47 -48.08 17.58
N GLU A 32 -31.72 -47.83 18.00
CA GLU A 32 -32.24 -46.68 18.74
C GLU A 32 -32.52 -47.09 20.22
N VAL A 33 -33.20 -46.24 21.00
CA VAL A 33 -33.90 -46.57 22.28
C VAL A 33 -32.97 -46.62 23.53
N MET A 34 -32.89 -45.52 24.32
CA MET A 34 -33.72 -45.17 25.51
C MET A 34 -33.13 -45.75 26.83
N VAL A 35 -33.07 -45.02 27.96
CA VAL A 35 -34.01 -45.19 29.10
C VAL A 35 -33.70 -44.22 30.29
N LEU A 36 -34.77 -43.59 30.81
CA LEU A 36 -35.10 -43.09 32.18
C LEU A 36 -34.17 -42.16 33.03
N LEU A 37 -34.65 -40.90 33.18
CA LEU A 37 -35.24 -40.26 34.40
C LEU A 37 -35.20 -40.99 35.77
N PRO A 38 -35.11 -40.26 36.92
CA PRO A 38 -36.22 -39.44 37.48
C PRO A 38 -35.74 -38.10 38.13
N SER A 39 -36.50 -37.15 38.71
CA SER A 39 -37.93 -36.70 38.80
C SER A 39 -37.90 -35.35 39.59
N VAL A 40 -38.71 -34.30 39.42
CA VAL A 40 -40.13 -34.02 39.79
C VAL A 40 -40.37 -32.51 39.38
N GLY A 41 -41.51 -31.98 38.93
CA GLY A 41 -42.83 -32.52 38.55
C GLY A 41 -43.87 -31.39 38.28
N ALA A 42 -44.92 -31.68 37.46
CA ALA A 42 -46.14 -30.88 37.13
C ALA A 42 -45.96 -29.47 36.49
N GLY A 43 -46.80 -28.92 35.58
CA GLY A 43 -48.06 -29.27 34.88
C GLY A 43 -48.64 -27.97 34.25
N VAL A 44 -49.69 -27.85 33.42
CA VAL A 44 -50.64 -28.73 32.69
C VAL A 44 -51.12 -27.94 31.44
N ALA A 45 -50.74 -28.30 30.20
CA ALA A 45 -51.52 -29.00 29.16
C ALA A 45 -52.74 -28.27 28.51
N CYS A 46 -52.64 -28.02 27.19
CA CYS A 46 -53.66 -27.96 26.10
C CYS A 46 -52.96 -27.39 24.84
N GLY A 47 -53.20 -27.79 23.58
CA GLY A 47 -54.02 -28.81 22.95
C GLY A 47 -53.75 -28.75 21.42
N GLN A 48 -53.90 -29.86 20.68
CA GLN A 48 -53.41 -30.01 19.29
C GLN A 48 -54.24 -29.24 18.24
N LEU A 49 -53.63 -28.92 17.09
CA LEU A 49 -54.01 -29.44 15.75
C LEU A 49 -53.02 -28.98 14.65
N ALA A 50 -53.07 -29.64 13.48
CA ALA A 50 -52.06 -29.55 12.42
C ALA A 50 -52.66 -29.36 11.01
N PHE A 51 -51.77 -29.23 10.02
CA PHE A 51 -51.95 -29.18 8.55
C PHE A 51 -52.26 -27.82 7.87
N GLY A 52 -51.38 -27.44 6.94
CA GLY A 52 -51.59 -27.83 5.54
C GLY A 52 -52.17 -26.78 4.58
N ALA A 53 -51.34 -25.79 4.24
CA ALA A 53 -51.18 -25.11 2.94
C ALA A 53 -52.34 -24.98 1.91
N ASP A 54 -52.45 -23.74 1.41
CA ASP A 54 -52.97 -23.27 0.10
C ASP A 54 -54.49 -23.42 -0.18
N GLU A 55 -55.24 -22.41 -0.68
CA GLU A 55 -54.87 -21.15 -1.35
C GLU A 55 -55.60 -19.88 -0.80
N LEU A 56 -55.37 -18.75 -1.49
CA LEU A 56 -56.09 -17.46 -1.52
C LEU A 56 -55.65 -16.34 -0.54
N ALA A 57 -55.54 -15.15 -1.13
CA ALA A 57 -54.99 -13.95 -0.50
C ALA A 57 -56.04 -13.18 0.34
N TRP A 58 -55.58 -12.43 1.34
CA TRP A 58 -55.69 -10.95 1.41
C TRP A 58 -55.12 -10.41 2.75
N ARG A 59 -54.47 -9.25 2.66
CA ARG A 59 -54.11 -8.24 3.69
C ARG A 59 -54.32 -8.50 5.22
N VAL A 60 -53.19 -8.36 5.94
CA VAL A 60 -52.92 -7.36 7.03
C VAL A 60 -53.17 -7.69 8.53
N TYR A 61 -52.21 -7.21 9.35
CA TYR A 61 -52.09 -7.11 10.83
C TYR A 61 -51.96 -8.39 11.68
N GLY A 62 -50.82 -8.53 12.39
CA GLY A 62 -50.61 -9.61 13.38
C GLY A 62 -49.25 -9.70 14.11
N LEU A 63 -48.22 -8.91 13.77
CA LEU A 63 -46.85 -9.09 14.30
C LEU A 63 -46.58 -8.48 15.71
N GLY A 64 -47.59 -7.94 16.38
CA GLY A 64 -47.43 -7.24 17.68
C GLY A 64 -47.29 -8.14 18.91
N ALA A 65 -47.81 -9.38 18.88
CA ALA A 65 -47.91 -10.22 20.09
C ALA A 65 -46.70 -11.14 20.34
N VAL A 66 -46.07 -11.65 19.28
CA VAL A 66 -45.02 -12.69 19.38
C VAL A 66 -43.69 -12.15 19.95
N VAL A 67 -43.35 -10.89 19.63
CA VAL A 67 -42.09 -10.27 20.07
C VAL A 67 -42.06 -10.05 21.59
N VAL A 68 -43.21 -9.76 22.21
CA VAL A 68 -43.30 -9.47 23.66
C VAL A 68 -42.97 -10.71 24.50
N TRP A 69 -43.47 -11.89 24.12
CA TRP A 69 -43.19 -13.13 24.85
C TRP A 69 -41.73 -13.60 24.70
N ALA A 70 -41.12 -13.43 23.53
CA ALA A 70 -39.71 -13.77 23.33
C ALA A 70 -38.77 -12.96 24.27
N VAL A 71 -39.06 -11.68 24.50
CA VAL A 71 -38.27 -10.81 25.39
C VAL A 71 -38.40 -11.21 26.86
N VAL A 72 -39.60 -11.60 27.31
CA VAL A 72 -39.83 -12.00 28.72
C VAL A 72 -39.15 -13.32 29.08
N VAL A 73 -39.18 -14.32 28.18
CA VAL A 73 -38.52 -15.61 28.40
C VAL A 73 -36.99 -15.46 28.41
N LEU A 74 -36.42 -14.64 27.52
CA LEU A 74 -34.99 -14.29 27.54
C LEU A 74 -34.58 -13.59 28.85
N TRP A 75 -35.46 -12.74 29.42
CA TRP A 75 -35.18 -12.05 30.67
C TRP A 75 -35.19 -12.98 31.89
N TRP A 76 -36.07 -13.98 31.94
CA TRP A 76 -36.08 -14.97 33.02
C TRP A 76 -34.92 -15.97 32.94
N GLY A 77 -34.58 -16.46 31.74
CA GLY A 77 -33.43 -17.36 31.56
C GLY A 77 -32.09 -16.75 32.02
N TRP A 78 -31.95 -15.42 31.87
CA TRP A 78 -30.76 -14.68 32.33
C TRP A 78 -30.60 -14.61 33.86
N ARG A 79 -31.69 -14.76 34.62
CA ARG A 79 -31.66 -14.61 36.09
C ARG A 79 -31.17 -15.86 36.82
N LEU A 80 -30.90 -16.94 36.09
CA LEU A 80 -30.47 -18.25 36.62
C LEU A 80 -28.97 -18.54 36.47
N TRP A 81 -28.21 -17.68 35.78
CA TRP A 81 -26.79 -17.91 35.47
C TRP A 81 -25.91 -16.72 35.86
N GLU A 82 -25.80 -16.50 37.18
CA GLU A 82 -24.75 -15.70 37.79
C GLU A 82 -23.72 -16.64 38.44
N PRO A 83 -22.41 -16.49 38.19
CA PRO A 83 -21.40 -17.32 38.85
C PRO A 83 -21.34 -16.98 40.35
N VAL A 84 -21.47 -18.00 41.20
CA VAL A 84 -21.57 -17.87 42.66
C VAL A 84 -20.27 -18.27 43.37
N ALA A 85 -19.45 -19.12 42.74
CA ALA A 85 -18.09 -19.42 43.20
C ALA A 85 -17.10 -19.48 42.04
N LEU A 86 -15.88 -19.00 42.31
CA LEU A 86 -14.69 -19.18 41.48
C LEU A 86 -13.72 -20.05 42.27
N ALA A 87 -13.35 -21.19 41.71
CA ALA A 87 -12.34 -22.08 42.24
C ALA A 87 -11.13 -22.09 41.29
N VAL A 88 -9.93 -22.13 41.86
CA VAL A 88 -8.67 -22.23 41.12
C VAL A 88 -8.04 -23.57 41.47
N SER A 89 -7.64 -24.34 40.46
CA SER A 89 -7.00 -25.65 40.63
C SER A 89 -5.68 -25.71 39.86
N GLY A 90 -4.89 -26.78 40.07
CA GLY A 90 -3.66 -27.01 39.32
C GLY A 90 -3.88 -27.24 37.81
N GLU A 91 -5.10 -27.62 37.39
CA GLU A 91 -5.42 -27.86 35.98
C GLU A 91 -5.99 -26.61 35.28
N GLY A 92 -6.68 -25.73 36.02
CA GLY A 92 -7.32 -24.56 35.44
C GLY A 92 -8.17 -23.73 36.39
N LEU A 93 -8.98 -22.87 35.79
CA LEU A 93 -9.87 -21.92 36.45
C LEU A 93 -11.32 -22.39 36.29
N GLU A 94 -11.98 -22.70 37.42
CA GLU A 94 -13.31 -23.33 37.45
C GLU A 94 -14.37 -22.38 38.02
N LEU A 95 -15.39 -22.07 37.20
CA LEU A 95 -16.53 -21.23 37.57
C LEU A 95 -17.73 -22.11 37.91
N ARG A 96 -18.38 -21.84 39.05
CA ARG A 96 -19.55 -22.59 39.52
C ARG A 96 -20.74 -21.65 39.75
N GLY A 97 -21.89 -21.98 39.17
CA GLY A 97 -23.13 -21.20 39.30
C GLY A 97 -24.35 -22.01 38.84
N GLY A 98 -25.48 -21.85 39.51
CA GLY A 98 -26.76 -22.48 39.12
C GLY A 98 -26.69 -24.02 38.93
N GLY A 99 -25.93 -24.73 39.76
CA GLY A 99 -25.76 -26.19 39.67
C GLY A 99 -24.83 -26.68 38.54
N ARG A 100 -24.22 -25.79 37.76
CA ARG A 100 -23.32 -26.13 36.64
C ARG A 100 -21.89 -25.63 36.91
N ARG A 101 -20.92 -26.28 36.24
CA ARG A 101 -19.47 -26.04 36.37
C ARG A 101 -18.87 -25.77 34.99
N LEU A 102 -18.02 -24.76 34.88
CA LEU A 102 -17.27 -24.41 33.67
C LEU A 102 -15.78 -24.36 34.02
N SER A 103 -14.99 -25.29 33.50
CA SER A 103 -13.53 -25.32 33.70
C SER A 103 -12.80 -24.80 32.47
N VAL A 104 -11.82 -23.92 32.67
CA VAL A 104 -10.94 -23.38 31.62
C VAL A 104 -9.50 -23.78 31.98
N PRO A 105 -8.85 -24.69 31.23
CA PRO A 105 -7.52 -25.16 31.57
C PRO A 105 -6.47 -24.06 31.41
N TRP A 106 -5.45 -24.03 32.26
CA TRP A 106 -4.40 -22.98 32.24
C TRP A 106 -3.66 -22.88 30.91
N GLN A 107 -3.53 -23.98 30.18
CA GLN A 107 -2.91 -24.01 28.85
C GLN A 107 -3.72 -23.25 27.78
N GLY A 108 -5.01 -23.02 28.02
CA GLY A 108 -5.89 -22.22 27.15
C GLY A 108 -5.96 -20.74 27.52
N ILE A 109 -5.18 -20.26 28.49
CA ILE A 109 -5.23 -18.87 28.97
C ILE A 109 -3.96 -18.13 28.56
N ASP A 110 -4.12 -17.16 27.66
CA ASP A 110 -3.08 -16.31 27.07
C ASP A 110 -2.83 -15.02 27.88
N GLY A 111 -3.63 -14.77 28.91
CA GLY A 111 -3.51 -13.59 29.77
C GLY A 111 -4.73 -13.40 30.65
N LEU A 112 -4.52 -12.87 31.85
CA LEU A 112 -5.54 -12.68 32.87
C LEU A 112 -5.38 -11.28 33.49
N CYS A 113 -6.47 -10.52 33.61
CA CYS A 113 -6.45 -9.15 34.11
C CYS A 113 -7.66 -8.88 35.01
N LEU A 114 -7.41 -8.25 36.18
CA LEU A 114 -8.44 -7.83 37.14
C LEU A 114 -8.60 -6.31 37.06
N VAL A 115 -9.84 -5.85 36.86
CA VAL A 115 -10.18 -4.43 36.72
C VAL A 115 -11.13 -4.02 37.84
N PRO A 116 -10.70 -3.22 38.83
CA PRO A 116 -11.59 -2.73 39.88
C PRO A 116 -12.61 -1.72 39.31
N VAL A 117 -13.79 -1.62 39.91
CA VAL A 117 -14.79 -0.61 39.53
C VAL A 117 -14.59 0.67 40.33
N PRO A 118 -14.41 1.86 39.71
CA PRO A 118 -14.28 3.11 40.45
C PRO A 118 -15.57 3.52 41.17
N GLY A 119 -15.48 3.94 42.43
CA GLY A 119 -16.57 4.69 43.11
C GLY A 119 -17.11 4.15 44.44
N THR A 120 -16.51 3.11 45.04
CA THR A 120 -16.81 2.75 46.45
C THR A 120 -15.98 3.60 47.42
N PRO A 121 -16.61 4.31 48.39
CA PRO A 121 -15.87 5.07 49.40
C PRO A 121 -15.14 4.13 50.37
N PRO A 122 -14.00 4.54 50.95
CA PRO A 122 -13.34 3.80 52.03
C PRO A 122 -14.13 3.98 53.33
N GLY A 123 -15.12 3.11 53.53
CA GLY A 123 -15.92 2.99 54.75
C GLY A 123 -16.05 1.51 55.12
N GLU A 124 -16.01 1.22 56.41
CA GLU A 124 -15.84 -0.14 56.94
C GLU A 124 -16.96 -1.12 56.51
N ALA A 125 -16.60 -2.41 56.43
CA ALA A 125 -17.50 -3.57 56.22
C ALA A 125 -18.05 -3.87 54.79
N ALA A 126 -17.25 -3.70 53.72
CA ALA A 126 -17.52 -4.32 52.40
C ALA A 126 -16.63 -5.57 52.15
N THR A 127 -17.20 -6.77 52.23
CA THR A 127 -16.47 -8.05 52.37
C THR A 127 -16.07 -8.77 51.06
N GLY A 128 -15.69 -8.06 49.99
CA GLY A 128 -15.24 -8.69 48.75
C GLY A 128 -14.69 -7.75 47.68
N PHE A 129 -13.85 -8.28 46.78
CA PHE A 129 -13.31 -7.52 45.64
C PHE A 129 -14.41 -7.17 44.61
N GLN A 130 -14.66 -5.88 44.37
CA GLN A 130 -15.62 -5.43 43.37
C GLN A 130 -14.93 -5.02 42.06
N GLY A 131 -14.84 -5.98 41.13
CA GLY A 131 -14.20 -5.78 39.83
C GLY A 131 -14.72 -6.69 38.73
N LEU A 132 -14.06 -6.61 37.58
CA LEU A 132 -14.22 -7.50 36.43
C LEU A 132 -12.95 -8.36 36.28
N LEU A 133 -13.12 -9.62 35.90
CA LEU A 133 -12.04 -10.53 35.52
C LEU A 133 -12.06 -10.75 34.01
N LEU A 134 -10.96 -10.40 33.35
CA LEU A 134 -10.73 -10.56 31.92
C LEU A 134 -9.83 -11.77 31.67
N VAL A 135 -10.28 -12.72 30.87
CA VAL A 135 -9.52 -13.91 30.48
C VAL A 135 -9.34 -13.91 28.96
N ARG A 136 -8.10 -13.78 28.50
CA ARG A 136 -7.72 -13.89 27.08
C ARG A 136 -7.39 -15.34 26.78
N MET A 137 -7.86 -15.86 25.64
CA MET A 137 -7.54 -17.20 25.14
C MET A 137 -6.85 -17.11 23.77
N PRO A 138 -6.01 -18.08 23.38
CA PRO A 138 -5.32 -18.05 22.10
C PRO A 138 -6.28 -18.12 20.91
N ALA A 139 -5.83 -17.57 19.79
CA ALA A 139 -6.61 -17.47 18.56
C ALA A 139 -6.85 -18.83 17.89
N GLY A 140 -7.89 -19.55 18.33
CA GLY A 140 -8.30 -20.81 17.70
C GLY A 140 -9.08 -21.80 18.57
N CYS A 141 -9.61 -21.39 19.72
CA CYS A 141 -10.32 -22.31 20.63
C CYS A 141 -11.55 -22.98 19.95
N PRO A 142 -11.82 -24.29 20.16
CA PRO A 142 -12.73 -25.05 19.29
C PRO A 142 -14.21 -24.68 19.36
N ARG A 143 -14.97 -25.08 18.32
CA ARG A 143 -16.43 -24.97 18.24
C ARG A 143 -17.13 -25.88 19.27
N GLY A 144 -17.21 -25.40 20.52
CA GLY A 144 -17.95 -26.06 21.61
C GLY A 144 -18.58 -25.09 22.62
N MET A 145 -17.96 -23.93 22.88
CA MET A 145 -18.48 -22.92 23.83
C MET A 145 -19.49 -21.93 23.23
N ALA A 146 -19.90 -22.08 21.97
CA ALA A 146 -20.71 -21.09 21.25
C ALA A 146 -22.21 -21.05 21.63
N GLY A 147 -22.70 -22.01 22.41
CA GLY A 147 -24.14 -22.17 22.69
C GLY A 147 -24.67 -21.55 24.00
N TRP A 148 -23.82 -20.88 24.79
CA TRP A 148 -24.14 -20.60 26.21
C TRP A 148 -24.20 -19.09 26.51
N GLY A 149 -25.42 -18.56 26.58
CA GLY A 149 -25.72 -17.14 26.61
C GLY A 149 -25.56 -16.43 27.96
N SER A 150 -24.33 -16.26 28.45
CA SER A 150 -24.04 -15.32 29.56
C SER A 150 -22.60 -14.77 29.60
N LEU A 151 -21.90 -14.70 28.48
CA LEU A 151 -20.53 -14.16 28.40
C LEU A 151 -20.45 -13.01 27.39
N ARG A 152 -20.01 -11.83 27.83
CA ARG A 152 -19.71 -10.72 26.92
C ARG A 152 -18.37 -10.99 26.23
N TRP A 153 -18.45 -11.57 25.04
CA TRP A 153 -17.29 -11.75 24.16
C TRP A 153 -16.74 -10.39 23.73
N SER A 154 -15.51 -10.07 24.14
CA SER A 154 -14.83 -8.88 23.66
C SER A 154 -14.27 -9.15 22.27
N VAL A 155 -14.95 -8.65 21.23
CA VAL A 155 -14.54 -8.79 19.83
C VAL A 155 -13.13 -8.23 19.59
N ALA A 156 -12.73 -7.20 20.35
CA ALA A 156 -11.41 -6.59 20.29
C ALA A 156 -10.29 -7.43 20.94
N TRP A 157 -10.61 -8.35 21.85
CA TRP A 157 -9.62 -9.11 22.63
C TRP A 157 -9.63 -10.63 22.40
N ARG A 158 -10.64 -11.18 21.70
CA ARG A 158 -10.88 -12.64 21.58
C ARG A 158 -10.89 -13.34 22.95
N GLY A 159 -11.49 -12.67 23.95
CA GLY A 159 -11.49 -13.09 25.35
C GLY A 159 -12.85 -12.94 26.03
N VAL A 160 -12.94 -13.54 27.22
CA VAL A 160 -14.13 -13.64 28.06
C VAL A 160 -14.06 -12.61 29.19
N VAL A 161 -15.14 -11.84 29.37
CA VAL A 161 -15.30 -10.91 30.50
C VAL A 161 -16.24 -11.52 31.54
N LEU A 162 -15.78 -11.62 32.77
CA LEU A 162 -16.50 -12.17 33.92
C LEU A 162 -16.75 -11.07 34.96
N ASP A 163 -17.99 -10.96 35.41
CA ASP A 163 -18.38 -10.04 36.48
C ASP A 163 -18.21 -10.75 37.83
N VAL A 164 -17.17 -10.38 38.58
CA VAL A 164 -16.82 -11.06 39.85
C VAL A 164 -17.42 -10.36 41.07
N ARG A 165 -18.23 -9.31 40.89
CA ARG A 165 -18.82 -8.50 41.98
C ARG A 165 -19.74 -9.26 42.96
N ARG A 166 -20.15 -10.48 42.63
CA ARG A 166 -20.96 -11.36 43.51
C ARG A 166 -20.18 -12.54 44.09
N LEU A 167 -18.92 -12.72 43.68
CA LEU A 167 -18.03 -13.73 44.25
C LEU A 167 -17.45 -13.16 45.54
N GLY A 168 -17.90 -13.68 46.70
CA GLY A 168 -17.48 -13.24 48.04
C GLY A 168 -16.04 -13.60 48.41
N VAL A 169 -15.09 -13.38 47.50
CA VAL A 169 -13.66 -13.64 47.69
C VAL A 169 -13.00 -12.35 48.19
N ARG A 170 -12.36 -12.43 49.37
CA ARG A 170 -11.57 -11.31 49.90
C ARG A 170 -10.37 -11.07 48.99
N HIS A 171 -10.06 -9.80 48.75
CA HIS A 171 -8.97 -9.38 47.85
C HIS A 171 -7.61 -10.04 48.19
N GLU A 172 -7.28 -10.14 49.49
CA GLU A 172 -6.10 -10.85 50.03
C GLU A 172 -5.94 -12.29 49.48
N ARG A 173 -7.03 -13.07 49.43
CA ARG A 173 -7.00 -14.48 48.99
C ARG A 173 -6.95 -14.68 47.49
N LEU A 174 -7.29 -13.65 46.71
CA LEU A 174 -7.31 -13.72 45.25
C LEU A 174 -5.88 -13.77 44.68
N ASP A 175 -4.96 -13.06 45.34
CA ASP A 175 -3.52 -13.13 45.03
C ASP A 175 -2.93 -14.49 45.50
N GLU A 176 -3.28 -14.97 46.70
CA GLU A 176 -2.88 -16.30 47.19
C GLU A 176 -3.35 -17.46 46.30
N LEU A 177 -4.54 -17.34 45.68
CA LEU A 177 -5.11 -18.36 44.80
C LEU A 177 -4.47 -18.42 43.41
N ILE A 178 -3.95 -17.30 42.89
CA ILE A 178 -3.47 -17.19 41.50
C ILE A 178 -1.94 -17.12 41.42
N ALA A 179 -1.29 -16.44 42.38
CA ALA A 179 0.16 -16.22 42.39
C ALA A 179 1.01 -17.51 42.34
N PRO A 180 0.65 -18.63 42.99
CA PRO A 180 1.43 -19.87 42.92
C PRO A 180 1.55 -20.39 41.48
N TYR A 181 0.44 -20.43 40.75
CA TYR A 181 0.36 -20.92 39.38
C TYR A 181 0.88 -19.91 38.34
N ALA A 182 0.78 -18.61 38.65
CA ALA A 182 1.29 -17.55 37.78
C ALA A 182 2.83 -17.48 37.80
N ARG A 183 3.49 -17.61 38.97
CA ARG A 183 4.95 -17.41 39.11
C ARG A 183 5.80 -18.42 38.33
N GLU A 184 5.33 -19.66 38.17
CA GLU A 184 6.04 -20.69 37.40
C GLU A 184 5.86 -20.55 35.88
N ARG A 185 4.77 -19.88 35.43
CA ARG A 185 4.36 -19.85 34.01
C ARG A 185 4.51 -18.48 33.34
N TRP A 186 4.50 -17.40 34.13
CA TRP A 186 4.60 -16.01 33.68
C TRP A 186 5.52 -15.21 34.61
N HIS A 187 6.72 -14.85 34.14
CA HIS A 187 7.71 -14.14 34.96
C HIS A 187 7.33 -12.66 35.20
N GLY A 188 7.07 -12.31 36.46
CA GLY A 188 6.80 -10.96 36.94
C GLY A 188 6.66 -10.94 38.47
N ALA A 189 6.96 -9.81 39.12
CA ALA A 189 6.99 -9.71 40.58
C ALA A 189 5.58 -9.54 41.17
N VAL A 190 5.03 -10.60 41.79
CA VAL A 190 3.71 -10.53 42.44
C VAL A 190 3.79 -9.86 43.82
N ARG A 191 3.72 -8.53 43.82
CA ARG A 191 3.15 -7.70 44.89
C ARG A 191 2.31 -6.61 44.23
N LEU A 192 1.09 -6.41 44.72
CA LEU A 192 0.19 -5.33 44.30
C LEU A 192 0.37 -4.12 45.24
N PRO A 193 1.13 -3.06 44.86
CA PRO A 193 1.13 -1.82 45.63
C PRO A 193 -0.17 -1.06 45.41
N LEU A 194 -0.81 -0.60 46.49
CA LEU A 194 -2.01 0.24 46.41
C LEU A 194 -1.62 1.70 46.62
N ASP A 195 -1.88 2.53 45.61
CA ASP A 195 -1.87 3.99 45.71
C ASP A 195 -3.32 4.49 45.73
N PRO A 196 -3.72 5.48 46.56
CA PRO A 196 -5.13 5.90 46.69
C PRO A 196 -5.76 6.45 45.39
N GLY A 197 -4.94 6.76 44.37
CA GLY A 197 -5.37 7.18 43.04
C GLY A 197 -5.96 6.06 42.14
N GLY A 198 -5.94 4.79 42.57
CA GLY A 198 -6.70 3.72 41.91
C GLY A 198 -6.11 3.17 40.60
N GLY A 199 -4.79 3.21 40.44
CA GLY A 199 -4.08 2.54 39.35
C GLY A 199 -2.92 1.68 39.87
N VAL A 200 -2.81 0.43 39.42
CA VAL A 200 -1.71 -0.49 39.78
C VAL A 200 -1.10 -1.06 38.51
N THR A 201 0.23 -1.01 38.42
CA THR A 201 1.01 -1.61 37.33
C THR A 201 2.00 -2.61 37.93
N VAL A 202 2.05 -3.83 37.41
CA VAL A 202 2.99 -4.87 37.82
C VAL A 202 3.91 -5.18 36.64
N PRO A 203 5.24 -5.28 36.81
CA PRO A 203 6.16 -5.50 35.70
C PRO A 203 6.10 -6.93 35.17
N GLY A 204 5.42 -7.08 34.03
CA GLY A 204 5.40 -8.24 33.16
C GLY A 204 4.90 -7.79 31.78
N ARG A 205 5.54 -8.23 30.68
CA ARG A 205 5.28 -7.70 29.33
C ARG A 205 3.80 -7.81 28.92
N LEU A 206 3.06 -6.70 28.83
CA LEU A 206 2.11 -6.49 27.72
C LEU A 206 1.66 -5.02 27.53
N LEU A 207 1.41 -4.70 26.25
CA LEU A 207 0.75 -3.55 25.62
C LEU A 207 -0.03 -2.55 26.52
N THR A 208 0.33 -1.27 26.38
CA THR A 208 -0.44 -0.12 26.89
C THR A 208 -1.64 0.22 26.00
N TRP A 209 -2.79 0.51 26.63
CA TRP A 209 -3.93 1.21 26.03
C TRP A 209 -4.65 2.03 27.13
N PRO A 210 -4.82 3.36 26.99
CA PRO A 210 -5.42 4.18 28.04
C PRO A 210 -6.92 4.47 27.82
N GLY A 211 -7.69 4.55 28.92
CA GLY A 211 -8.95 5.32 28.99
C GLY A 211 -10.25 4.49 29.02
N LEU A 212 -10.97 4.55 30.15
CA LEU A 212 -12.21 3.80 30.41
C LEU A 212 -13.49 4.57 30.01
N VAL A 213 -14.56 3.84 29.68
CA VAL A 213 -15.92 4.37 29.48
C VAL A 213 -16.66 4.47 30.82
N LEU A 214 -17.36 5.59 31.05
CA LEU A 214 -18.36 5.73 32.12
C LEU A 214 -19.76 5.91 31.49
N LEU A 215 -20.63 4.91 31.68
CA LEU A 215 -22.04 4.94 31.27
C LEU A 215 -22.94 4.75 32.50
N ARG A 216 -23.80 5.73 32.77
CA ARG A 216 -24.91 5.61 33.73
C ARG A 216 -26.22 5.79 32.97
N LEU A 217 -27.12 4.82 33.05
CA LEU A 217 -28.38 4.77 32.30
C LEU A 217 -29.58 4.56 33.22
N ARG A 218 -30.67 5.31 32.94
CA ARG A 218 -32.11 4.96 33.10
C ARG A 218 -32.96 6.22 32.78
N PRO A 219 -34.20 6.11 32.29
CA PRO A 219 -34.65 5.20 31.23
C PRO A 219 -35.54 5.87 30.14
N VAL A 220 -35.44 5.38 28.91
CA VAL A 220 -36.51 5.22 27.89
C VAL A 220 -37.43 6.41 27.54
N LEU A 221 -37.21 7.01 26.35
CA LEU A 221 -38.20 7.15 25.26
C LEU A 221 -37.53 7.76 23.99
N ALA A 222 -38.25 7.73 22.84
CA ALA A 222 -37.93 8.45 21.59
C ALA A 222 -36.77 7.96 20.67
N VAL A 223 -36.65 6.65 20.40
CA VAL A 223 -35.94 6.14 19.19
C VAL A 223 -36.85 5.33 18.25
N ALA A 224 -37.99 4.82 18.73
CA ALA A 224 -38.95 4.07 17.90
C ALA A 224 -39.61 4.90 16.76
N GLY A 225 -39.64 6.23 16.87
CA GLY A 225 -40.28 7.11 15.87
C GLY A 225 -39.47 7.32 14.59
N ALA A 226 -38.14 7.35 14.66
CA ALA A 226 -37.29 7.71 13.53
C ALA A 226 -37.16 6.58 12.48
N ALA A 227 -37.13 5.32 12.93
CA ALA A 227 -37.05 4.17 12.04
C ALA A 227 -38.33 3.97 11.20
N ALA A 228 -39.50 4.35 11.75
CA ALA A 228 -40.78 4.24 11.05
C ALA A 228 -40.88 5.16 9.82
N LEU A 229 -40.21 6.33 9.85
CA LEU A 229 -40.24 7.29 8.74
C LEU A 229 -39.30 6.91 7.57
N VAL A 230 -38.21 6.18 7.87
CA VAL A 230 -37.25 5.70 6.86
C VAL A 230 -37.84 4.53 6.06
N ALA A 231 -38.69 3.69 6.67
CA ALA A 231 -39.36 2.58 5.98
C ALA A 231 -40.46 3.01 4.99
N GLN A 232 -40.97 4.24 5.07
CA GLN A 232 -42.06 4.72 4.18
C GLN A 232 -41.59 5.44 2.91
N THR A 233 -40.30 5.78 2.77
CA THR A 233 -39.80 6.56 1.62
C THR A 233 -38.97 5.76 0.61
N ALA A 234 -38.69 4.48 0.88
CA ALA A 234 -37.93 3.58 0.01
C ALA A 234 -38.72 3.05 -1.22
N GLY A 235 -39.47 3.92 -1.91
CA GLY A 235 -40.41 3.55 -2.97
C GLY A 235 -40.25 4.28 -4.32
N ARG A 236 -39.40 5.31 -4.44
CA ARG A 236 -39.15 6.02 -5.72
C ARG A 236 -37.66 6.43 -5.82
N GLY A 237 -37.06 6.19 -6.98
CA GLY A 237 -35.61 6.29 -7.19
C GLY A 237 -35.08 7.68 -7.57
N LEU A 238 -33.74 7.76 -7.59
CA LEU A 238 -32.87 8.86 -8.04
C LEU A 238 -32.96 10.19 -7.26
N GLY A 239 -31.86 10.49 -6.55
CA GLY A 239 -31.56 11.81 -5.98
C GLY A 239 -31.12 11.77 -4.52
N PHE A 240 -29.85 12.08 -4.25
CA PHE A 240 -29.40 12.40 -2.90
C PHE A 240 -30.10 13.69 -2.44
N LEU A 241 -30.75 13.64 -1.27
CA LEU A 241 -31.30 14.81 -0.57
C LEU A 241 -30.45 15.09 0.67
N PRO A 242 -29.89 16.31 0.85
CA PRO A 242 -29.30 16.70 2.12
C PRO A 242 -30.43 16.82 3.15
N VAL A 243 -30.53 15.85 4.06
CA VAL A 243 -31.53 15.87 5.13
C VAL A 243 -31.08 16.86 6.21
N VAL A 244 -31.63 18.07 6.17
CA VAL A 244 -31.50 19.07 7.22
C VAL A 244 -32.56 18.78 8.27
N GLY A 245 -32.17 18.09 9.35
CA GLY A 245 -33.04 17.77 10.48
C GLY A 245 -32.86 18.75 11.64
N THR A 246 -33.95 19.26 12.20
CA THR A 246 -33.94 20.02 13.45
C THR A 246 -34.30 19.10 14.63
N LEU A 247 -33.36 18.89 15.55
CA LEU A 247 -33.56 18.10 16.77
C LEU A 247 -33.16 18.94 17.99
N GLY A 248 -34.12 19.38 18.80
CA GLY A 248 -33.85 20.08 20.06
C GLY A 248 -33.01 21.36 19.95
N GLY A 249 -33.15 22.11 18.84
CA GLY A 249 -32.36 23.32 18.55
C GLY A 249 -31.00 23.06 17.87
N TRP A 250 -30.70 21.80 17.52
CA TRP A 250 -29.57 21.44 16.66
C TRP A 250 -30.02 21.33 15.22
N ILE A 251 -29.26 21.91 14.30
CA ILE A 251 -29.33 21.63 12.88
C ILE A 251 -28.30 20.54 12.58
N VAL A 252 -28.80 19.40 12.13
CA VAL A 252 -27.99 18.24 11.75
C VAL A 252 -27.76 18.26 10.24
N LEU A 253 -26.49 18.38 9.81
CA LEU A 253 -26.08 18.27 8.41
C LEU A 253 -25.31 16.96 8.22
N VAL A 254 -25.94 15.98 7.57
CA VAL A 254 -25.34 14.67 7.28
C VAL A 254 -24.90 14.61 5.82
N VAL A 255 -23.59 14.43 5.60
CA VAL A 255 -23.02 14.16 4.26
C VAL A 255 -22.50 12.72 4.24
N VAL A 256 -23.15 11.87 3.45
CA VAL A 256 -22.82 10.43 3.37
C VAL A 256 -22.11 10.15 2.05
N GLY A 257 -20.85 9.72 2.13
CA GLY A 257 -20.02 9.37 0.96
C GLY A 257 -19.36 7.99 1.10
N GLY A 258 -19.68 7.07 0.19
CA GLY A 258 -18.95 5.82 0.04
C GLY A 258 -17.64 6.04 -0.74
N SER A 259 -16.55 5.41 -0.30
CA SER A 259 -15.17 5.69 -0.74
C SER A 259 -14.82 5.40 -2.21
N ARG A 260 -15.77 4.90 -3.03
CA ARG A 260 -15.61 4.73 -4.50
C ARG A 260 -16.48 5.64 -5.36
N LEU A 261 -17.44 6.37 -4.77
CA LEU A 261 -18.27 7.35 -5.48
C LEU A 261 -17.99 8.80 -5.04
N ALA A 262 -17.47 8.99 -3.82
CA ALA A 262 -17.08 10.31 -3.33
C ALA A 262 -16.03 11.03 -4.20
N GLY A 263 -15.12 10.28 -4.86
CA GLY A 263 -14.13 10.85 -5.78
C GLY A 263 -14.67 11.32 -7.13
N LEU A 264 -15.92 11.00 -7.48
CA LEU A 264 -16.54 11.37 -8.76
C LEU A 264 -17.59 12.48 -8.64
N LEU A 265 -18.11 12.76 -7.44
CA LEU A 265 -19.23 13.69 -7.21
C LEU A 265 -19.15 14.49 -5.90
N SER A 266 -17.94 14.78 -5.38
CA SER A 266 -17.76 15.59 -4.17
C SER A 266 -18.20 17.05 -4.38
N TRP A 267 -19.22 17.50 -3.62
CA TRP A 267 -19.54 18.93 -3.50
C TRP A 267 -18.64 19.57 -2.45
N ASP A 268 -17.90 20.61 -2.85
CA ASP A 268 -17.00 21.36 -1.97
C ASP A 268 -17.81 22.08 -0.88
N CYS A 269 -17.65 21.63 0.37
CA CYS A 269 -18.17 22.29 1.57
C CYS A 269 -17.02 23.01 2.28
N ARG A 270 -17.04 24.35 2.29
CA ARG A 270 -16.00 25.20 2.91
C ARG A 270 -16.58 25.92 4.11
N LEU A 271 -16.14 25.57 5.31
CA LEU A 271 -16.47 26.30 6.54
C LEU A 271 -15.34 27.26 6.89
N ARG A 272 -15.59 28.57 6.83
CA ARG A 272 -14.61 29.63 7.14
C ARG A 272 -15.01 30.34 8.43
N VAL A 273 -14.11 30.37 9.41
CA VAL A 273 -14.29 31.13 10.65
C VAL A 273 -13.85 32.57 10.41
N GLU A 274 -14.73 33.54 10.66
CA GLU A 274 -14.47 34.97 10.45
C GLU A 274 -14.72 35.76 11.74
N ARG A 275 -14.10 36.95 11.88
CA ARG A 275 -14.21 37.78 13.11
C ARG A 275 -15.65 38.10 13.55
N ARG A 276 -16.62 38.10 12.62
CA ARG A 276 -18.04 38.39 12.89
C ARG A 276 -18.95 37.14 12.92
N GLY A 277 -18.45 35.93 12.62
CA GLY A 277 -19.29 34.74 12.52
C GLY A 277 -18.66 33.55 11.78
N LEU A 278 -19.46 32.53 11.49
CA LEU A 278 -19.09 31.38 10.65
C LEU A 278 -19.67 31.57 9.24
N ARG A 279 -18.84 31.49 8.20
CA ARG A 279 -19.30 31.52 6.80
C ARG A 279 -19.25 30.10 6.23
N LEU A 280 -20.39 29.58 5.79
CA LEU A 280 -20.50 28.25 5.19
C LEU A 280 -20.72 28.41 3.68
N GLY A 281 -19.79 27.88 2.90
CA GLY A 281 -19.90 27.70 1.45
C GLY A 281 -20.21 26.25 1.10
N VAL A 282 -21.18 26.03 0.20
CA VAL A 282 -21.46 24.71 -0.38
C VAL A 282 -21.63 24.87 -1.89
N ALA A 283 -20.80 24.20 -2.69
CA ALA A 283 -20.86 24.19 -4.16
C ALA A 283 -20.97 25.60 -4.79
N GLY A 284 -20.25 26.59 -4.23
CA GLY A 284 -20.20 27.98 -4.72
C GLY A 284 -21.22 28.94 -4.10
N ALA A 285 -22.18 28.47 -3.30
CA ALA A 285 -23.09 29.33 -2.55
C ALA A 285 -22.59 29.53 -1.10
N GLU A 286 -22.25 30.77 -0.72
CA GLU A 286 -21.79 31.12 0.64
C GLU A 286 -22.86 31.88 1.45
N ARG A 287 -23.03 31.54 2.73
CA ARG A 287 -23.84 32.33 3.69
C ARG A 287 -23.13 32.49 5.03
N ALA A 288 -23.19 33.71 5.58
CA ALA A 288 -22.61 34.03 6.88
C ALA A 288 -23.63 33.87 8.01
N LEU A 289 -23.25 33.11 9.04
CA LEU A 289 -23.96 32.94 10.32
C LEU A 289 -23.31 33.85 11.36
N PRO A 290 -24.01 34.87 11.90
CA PRO A 290 -23.45 35.76 12.92
C PRO A 290 -22.98 34.98 14.16
N ARG A 291 -21.89 35.42 14.80
CA ARG A 291 -21.32 34.71 15.97
C ARG A 291 -22.31 34.55 17.13
N ALA A 292 -23.22 35.51 17.32
CA ALA A 292 -24.29 35.44 18.33
C ALA A 292 -25.37 34.38 18.03
N ALA A 293 -25.49 33.94 16.77
CA ALA A 293 -26.48 32.96 16.34
C ALA A 293 -26.01 31.51 16.55
N VAL A 294 -24.71 31.25 16.76
CA VAL A 294 -24.14 29.90 16.90
C VAL A 294 -23.68 29.68 18.33
N ARG A 295 -24.31 28.74 19.05
CA ARG A 295 -23.98 28.40 20.44
C ARG A 295 -22.87 27.34 20.55
N THR A 296 -22.94 26.28 19.74
CA THR A 296 -21.92 25.22 19.69
C THR A 296 -21.80 24.65 18.28
N ALA A 297 -20.59 24.20 17.92
CA ALA A 297 -20.29 23.56 16.65
C ALA A 297 -19.37 22.35 16.89
N GLU A 298 -19.77 21.18 16.41
CA GLU A 298 -19.02 19.93 16.57
C GLU A 298 -18.85 19.22 15.22
N VAL A 299 -17.68 18.62 14.99
CA VAL A 299 -17.37 17.83 13.78
C VAL A 299 -17.04 16.41 14.21
N GLY A 300 -17.85 15.44 13.78
CA GLY A 300 -17.71 14.03 14.13
C GLY A 300 -17.56 13.13 12.90
N LYS A 301 -16.82 12.03 13.05
CA LYS A 301 -16.81 10.95 12.05
C LYS A 301 -17.94 9.98 12.33
N GLY A 302 -18.78 9.70 11.33
CA GLY A 302 -19.92 8.80 11.47
C GLY A 302 -19.49 7.37 11.82
N ALA A 303 -20.14 6.76 12.82
CA ALA A 303 -19.87 5.39 13.22
C ALA A 303 -20.57 4.39 12.28
N GLY A 304 -19.92 4.06 11.17
CA GLY A 304 -20.39 3.07 10.19
C GLY A 304 -19.40 2.84 9.06
N ALA A 305 -19.50 1.71 8.37
CA ALA A 305 -18.60 1.34 7.26
C ALA A 305 -18.87 2.17 5.99
N GLY A 306 -18.41 3.41 5.98
CA GLY A 306 -18.54 4.37 4.89
C GLY A 306 -18.21 5.77 5.41
N LYS A 307 -17.03 6.31 5.07
CA LYS A 307 -16.48 7.53 5.69
C LYS A 307 -17.25 8.80 5.26
N GLY A 308 -18.27 9.15 6.03
CA GLY A 308 -18.87 10.49 6.05
C GLY A 308 -18.46 11.28 7.30
N GLU A 309 -18.21 12.58 7.14
CA GLU A 309 -18.06 13.52 8.25
C GLU A 309 -19.40 14.23 8.48
N VAL A 310 -19.78 14.39 9.75
CA VAL A 310 -21.05 15.00 10.18
C VAL A 310 -20.71 16.26 10.96
N VAL A 311 -21.32 17.37 10.56
CA VAL A 311 -21.16 18.66 11.25
C VAL A 311 -22.47 18.99 11.96
N LEU A 312 -22.39 19.16 13.27
CA LEU A 312 -23.52 19.50 14.14
C LEU A 312 -23.40 20.96 14.56
N LEU A 313 -24.42 21.77 14.24
CA LEU A 313 -24.48 23.18 14.62
C LEU A 313 -25.69 23.42 15.51
N ARG A 314 -25.48 24.00 16.69
CA ARG A 314 -26.56 24.43 17.59
C ARG A 314 -26.74 25.94 17.47
N LEU A 315 -27.92 26.37 17.01
CA LEU A 315 -28.23 27.79 16.89
C LEU A 315 -28.91 28.33 18.15
N ALA A 316 -28.82 29.65 18.35
CA ALA A 316 -29.67 30.36 19.30
C ALA A 316 -31.14 30.30 18.82
N GLY A 317 -32.07 30.15 19.76
CA GLY A 317 -33.51 30.00 19.44
C GLY A 317 -34.05 31.20 18.67
N GLY A 318 -34.74 30.95 17.56
CA GLY A 318 -35.30 31.97 16.67
C GLY A 318 -34.57 32.15 15.34
N ALA A 319 -33.41 31.52 15.11
CA ALA A 319 -32.75 31.54 13.82
C ALA A 319 -33.43 30.60 12.80
N GLU A 320 -33.81 31.10 11.63
CA GLU A 320 -34.40 30.30 10.54
C GLU A 320 -33.42 29.22 10.02
N PRO A 321 -33.92 28.02 9.66
CA PRO A 321 -33.11 27.00 9.00
C PRO A 321 -32.68 27.45 7.58
N PRO A 322 -31.51 27.03 7.08
CA PRO A 322 -31.06 27.40 5.75
C PRO A 322 -31.96 26.83 4.64
N VAL A 323 -32.45 27.71 3.78
CA VAL A 323 -33.28 27.43 2.58
C VAL A 323 -32.59 26.40 1.66
N PRO A 324 -33.33 25.47 1.02
CA PRO A 324 -32.75 24.41 0.19
C PRO A 324 -31.92 24.93 -1.00
N LEU A 325 -30.78 24.28 -1.23
CA LEU A 325 -29.81 24.56 -2.29
C LEU A 325 -30.34 24.21 -3.71
N PRO A 326 -29.82 24.84 -4.78
CA PRO A 326 -30.37 24.73 -6.13
C PRO A 326 -30.21 23.33 -6.77
N ARG A 327 -31.19 22.96 -7.61
CA ARG A 327 -31.35 21.60 -8.18
C ARG A 327 -30.54 21.30 -9.47
N ARG A 328 -29.53 22.11 -9.83
CA ARG A 328 -28.73 21.88 -11.07
C ARG A 328 -27.24 22.16 -10.86
N PRO A 329 -26.34 21.27 -11.32
CA PRO A 329 -24.90 21.53 -11.32
C PRO A 329 -24.50 22.43 -12.49
N VAL A 330 -23.49 23.28 -12.27
CA VAL A 330 -22.84 24.11 -13.30
C VAL A 330 -21.32 23.88 -13.18
N PRO A 331 -20.59 23.58 -14.27
CA PRO A 331 -19.14 23.44 -14.23
C PRO A 331 -18.46 24.81 -14.36
N TYR A 332 -17.46 25.09 -13.52
CA TYR A 332 -16.61 26.29 -13.62
C TYR A 332 -15.14 25.94 -13.41
N ARG A 333 -14.23 26.66 -14.09
CA ARG A 333 -12.77 26.42 -14.11
C ARG A 333 -12.00 27.46 -13.33
N ALA A 334 -10.98 26.99 -12.60
CA ALA A 334 -9.73 27.65 -12.20
C ALA A 334 -9.77 28.93 -11.32
N ALA A 335 -8.99 28.88 -10.23
CA ALA A 335 -8.08 29.95 -9.80
C ALA A 335 -7.08 29.40 -8.76
N GLU A 336 -5.82 29.84 -8.82
CA GLU A 336 -4.81 29.58 -7.79
C GLU A 336 -5.01 30.44 -6.54
N ARG A 337 -4.29 30.10 -5.45
CA ARG A 337 -4.18 30.82 -4.16
C ARG A 337 -5.37 30.71 -3.19
N THR A 338 -5.30 29.74 -2.27
CA THR A 338 -5.82 29.91 -0.90
C THR A 338 -4.87 29.23 0.10
N ALA A 339 -4.63 29.88 1.25
CA ALA A 339 -3.62 29.44 2.22
C ALA A 339 -4.03 28.21 3.04
N GLU A 340 -3.05 27.38 3.42
CA GLU A 340 -3.22 26.24 4.33
C GLU A 340 -3.44 26.69 5.79
N LEU A 341 -4.19 25.88 6.54
CA LEU A 341 -4.28 25.96 7.99
C LEU A 341 -3.12 25.21 8.66
N LEU A 342 -2.10 25.95 9.06
CA LEU A 342 -1.00 25.45 9.89
C LEU A 342 -1.53 24.96 11.25
N PRO A 343 -1.22 23.72 11.68
CA PRO A 343 -1.49 23.28 13.04
C PRO A 343 -0.53 23.97 14.01
N VAL A 344 -1.08 24.75 14.95
CA VAL A 344 -0.30 25.37 16.04
C VAL A 344 0.28 24.27 16.92
N ARG A 345 1.61 24.13 16.91
CA ARG A 345 2.36 23.38 17.92
C ARG A 345 2.68 24.31 19.09
N SER A 346 2.39 23.88 20.32
CA SER A 346 3.13 24.29 21.52
C SER A 346 3.37 23.06 22.41
N ALA A 347 4.37 23.15 23.29
CA ALA A 347 5.04 21.98 23.85
C ALA A 347 4.40 21.41 25.15
N TYR A 348 4.82 20.18 25.45
CA TYR A 348 4.59 19.37 26.66
C TYR A 348 3.20 18.76 26.94
N ARG A 349 3.23 17.41 27.02
CA ARG A 349 2.23 16.43 27.51
C ARG A 349 0.81 16.51 26.95
N GLY A 350 0.57 15.67 25.94
CA GLY A 350 -0.78 15.39 25.46
C GLY A 350 -1.63 14.59 26.45
N TYR A 351 -2.76 15.17 26.85
CA TYR A 351 -3.96 14.45 27.26
C TYR A 351 -5.12 14.85 26.35
N ARG A 352 -5.73 13.89 25.66
CA ARG A 352 -6.96 14.10 24.89
C ARG A 352 -8.16 13.52 25.64
N HIS A 353 -8.66 14.27 26.63
CA HIS A 353 -10.04 14.19 27.06
C HIS A 353 -10.67 15.58 26.99
N GLY A 354 -11.92 15.64 26.53
CA GLY A 354 -12.60 16.90 26.25
C GLY A 354 -12.92 17.66 27.54
N LEU A 355 -12.41 18.89 27.63
CA LEU A 355 -12.75 19.85 28.67
C LEU A 355 -14.16 20.41 28.40
N ALA A 356 -15.15 19.88 29.12
CA ALA A 356 -16.46 20.51 29.24
C ALA A 356 -16.34 21.68 30.23
N VAL A 357 -15.96 22.86 29.73
CA VAL A 357 -15.86 24.08 30.54
C VAL A 357 -17.17 24.86 30.46
N PHE A 358 -17.89 24.92 31.57
CA PHE A 358 -18.82 26.03 31.81
C PHE A 358 -18.00 27.25 32.25
N PRO A 359 -18.22 28.46 31.69
CA PRO A 359 -17.37 29.62 31.95
C PRO A 359 -17.19 29.95 33.44
N GLU A 360 -18.24 29.78 34.23
CA GLU A 360 -18.29 30.12 35.66
C GLU A 360 -17.46 29.17 36.54
N GLN A 361 -17.29 27.90 36.12
CA GLN A 361 -16.47 26.92 36.86
C GLN A 361 -14.99 27.00 36.50
N LEU A 362 -14.62 27.68 35.41
CA LEU A 362 -13.21 27.97 35.12
C LEU A 362 -12.66 29.01 36.09
N THR A 363 -13.43 30.09 36.34
CA THR A 363 -13.06 31.16 37.28
C THR A 363 -12.92 30.61 38.70
N ASP A 364 -13.93 29.91 39.20
CA ASP A 364 -13.94 29.34 40.57
C ASP A 364 -12.88 28.23 40.76
N ALA A 365 -12.42 27.56 39.69
CA ALA A 365 -11.30 26.62 39.76
C ALA A 365 -9.92 27.31 39.71
N LEU A 366 -9.78 28.42 38.99
CA LEU A 366 -8.56 29.22 38.94
C LEU A 366 -8.30 29.92 40.29
N ASP A 367 -9.35 30.51 40.87
CA ASP A 367 -9.29 31.17 42.19
C ASP A 367 -8.91 30.18 43.31
N ARG A 368 -9.49 28.95 43.30
CA ARG A 368 -9.22 27.92 44.32
C ARG A 368 -7.87 27.22 44.17
N LEU A 369 -7.25 27.26 42.99
CA LEU A 369 -5.91 26.69 42.76
C LEU A 369 -4.77 27.67 43.06
N GLY A 370 -5.08 28.89 43.54
CA GLY A 370 -4.06 29.89 43.84
C GLY A 370 -3.40 30.48 42.59
N TYR A 371 -4.00 30.30 41.41
CA TYR A 371 -3.68 31.11 40.24
C TYR A 371 -4.36 32.46 40.38
N ALA A 372 -3.80 33.27 41.28
CA ALA A 372 -3.89 34.72 41.20
C ALA A 372 -3.47 35.20 39.80
N GLU A 373 -3.63 36.51 39.55
CA GLU A 373 -2.85 37.18 38.52
C GLU A 373 -1.40 36.66 38.55
N PRO A 374 -0.72 36.50 37.39
CA PRO A 374 0.70 36.22 37.42
C PRO A 374 1.32 37.22 38.39
N PRO A 375 2.22 36.80 39.32
CA PRO A 375 3.01 37.79 40.02
C PRO A 375 3.58 38.72 38.94
N PRO A 376 3.60 40.05 39.18
CA PRO A 376 4.22 40.96 38.22
C PRO A 376 5.57 40.35 37.85
N GLU A 377 5.95 40.46 36.55
CA GLU A 377 7.25 40.04 36.04
C GLU A 377 8.26 40.21 37.17
N ALA A 378 8.86 39.12 37.69
CA ALA A 378 9.74 39.21 38.85
C ALA A 378 10.78 40.26 38.49
N GLU A 379 10.68 41.43 39.15
CA GLU A 379 10.89 42.71 38.47
C GLU A 379 12.13 42.64 37.60
N VAL A 380 12.03 42.96 36.30
CA VAL A 380 13.22 43.43 35.59
C VAL A 380 13.69 44.61 36.44
N PRO A 381 14.77 44.43 37.25
CA PRO A 381 14.93 45.24 38.45
C PRO A 381 15.10 46.68 37.96
N THR A 382 14.11 47.53 38.29
CA THR A 382 13.71 48.71 37.49
C THR A 382 14.89 49.47 36.91
N ALA A 383 15.29 49.08 35.68
CA ALA A 383 16.57 49.39 35.04
C ALA A 383 17.69 49.79 36.03
N GLY A 384 17.96 48.93 37.02
CA GLY A 384 18.99 49.15 38.01
C GLY A 384 20.33 49.15 37.31
N GLU A 385 20.86 50.35 37.06
CA GLU A 385 22.04 50.64 36.22
C GLU A 385 23.10 49.55 36.37
N THR A 386 23.47 48.88 35.28
CA THR A 386 24.30 47.67 35.33
C THR A 386 25.62 47.97 36.02
N VAL A 387 25.81 47.40 37.21
CA VAL A 387 26.99 47.67 38.02
C VAL A 387 28.18 47.05 37.31
N THR A 388 29.08 47.88 36.79
CA THR A 388 30.26 47.42 36.05
C THR A 388 31.47 47.49 36.97
N LEU A 389 31.97 46.33 37.39
CA LEU A 389 33.19 46.19 38.18
C LEU A 389 34.37 45.78 37.28
N ARG A 390 35.58 46.22 37.61
CA ARG A 390 36.81 45.85 36.88
C ARG A 390 37.72 45.00 37.76
N VAL A 391 38.22 43.90 37.19
CA VAL A 391 39.13 42.96 37.85
C VAL A 391 40.47 42.99 37.13
N SER A 392 41.56 43.08 37.90
CA SER A 392 42.93 42.94 37.38
C SER A 392 43.80 42.23 38.42
N ALA A 393 44.71 41.37 37.96
CA ALA A 393 45.68 40.68 38.82
C ALA A 393 46.81 41.60 39.33
N GLU A 394 46.89 42.85 38.86
CA GLU A 394 47.91 43.83 39.25
C GLU A 394 47.65 44.46 40.63
N ASP A 395 48.72 44.82 41.34
CA ASP A 395 48.61 45.50 42.64
C ASP A 395 48.09 46.93 42.49
N GLY A 396 46.99 47.23 43.20
CA GLY A 396 46.28 48.50 43.14
C GLY A 396 44.89 48.45 42.49
N ALA A 397 44.50 47.29 41.93
CA ALA A 397 43.15 47.07 41.42
C ALA A 397 42.08 47.06 42.54
N GLU A 398 40.88 47.59 42.25
CA GLU A 398 39.71 47.57 43.15
C GLU A 398 39.31 46.13 43.53
N HIS A 399 39.40 45.21 42.57
CA HIS A 399 39.22 43.78 42.76
C HIS A 399 40.37 43.01 42.12
N ARG A 400 41.14 42.27 42.94
CA ARG A 400 42.23 41.39 42.47
C ARG A 400 41.78 39.99 42.02
N THR A 401 40.57 39.58 42.38
CA THR A 401 39.98 38.29 41.96
C THR A 401 38.53 38.48 41.52
N VAL A 402 38.06 37.61 40.62
CA VAL A 402 36.68 37.63 40.12
C VAL A 402 35.70 37.32 41.26
N ALA A 403 36.03 36.38 42.16
CA ALA A 403 35.25 36.10 43.36
C ALA A 403 35.12 37.32 44.28
N SER A 404 36.13 38.19 44.37
CA SER A 404 36.04 39.41 45.19
C SER A 404 35.07 40.44 44.59
N ALA A 405 35.01 40.57 43.27
CA ALA A 405 34.03 41.42 42.58
C ALA A 405 32.60 40.85 42.68
N LEU A 406 32.45 39.53 42.57
CA LEU A 406 31.16 38.84 42.77
C LEU A 406 30.65 39.00 44.21
N ALA A 407 31.52 38.95 45.21
CA ALA A 407 31.15 39.14 46.62
C ALA A 407 30.83 40.60 46.98
N ALA A 408 31.40 41.56 46.27
CA ALA A 408 31.10 42.99 46.42
C ALA A 408 29.81 43.44 45.70
N ALA A 409 29.22 42.59 44.88
CA ALA A 409 28.06 42.93 44.06
C ALA A 409 26.80 43.18 44.93
N PRO A 410 26.07 44.31 44.70
CA PRO A 410 24.83 44.58 45.42
C PRO A 410 23.74 43.58 45.04
N GLN A 411 23.10 42.96 46.05
CA GLN A 411 22.07 41.95 45.84
C GLN A 411 20.92 42.46 44.97
N GLY A 412 20.51 41.66 43.98
CA GLY A 412 19.35 41.92 43.12
C GLY A 412 19.58 42.82 41.89
N ARG A 413 20.76 43.42 41.71
CA ARG A 413 21.08 44.21 40.50
C ARG A 413 21.82 43.38 39.44
N PRO A 414 21.66 43.69 38.14
CA PRO A 414 22.50 43.13 37.08
C PRO A 414 23.97 43.54 37.28
N LEU A 415 24.86 42.56 37.30
CA LEU A 415 26.30 42.75 37.46
C LEU A 415 27.02 42.49 36.15
N ARG A 416 27.96 43.36 35.80
CA ARG A 416 28.91 43.16 34.71
C ARG A 416 30.33 43.23 35.26
N VAL A 417 31.17 42.25 34.95
CA VAL A 417 32.57 42.23 35.38
C VAL A 417 33.46 42.25 34.14
N LEU A 418 34.28 43.29 34.00
CA LEU A 418 35.32 43.40 32.99
C LEU A 418 36.64 42.91 33.58
N ILE A 419 37.19 41.85 33.02
CA ILE A 419 38.38 41.16 33.53
C ILE A 419 39.57 41.47 32.62
N GLU A 420 40.62 42.09 33.16
CA GLU A 420 41.86 42.33 32.44
C GLU A 420 42.66 41.04 32.20
N PRO A 421 43.53 41.00 31.16
CA PRO A 421 44.32 39.82 30.84
C PRO A 421 45.10 39.29 32.03
N GLY A 422 45.09 37.98 32.20
CA GLY A 422 45.70 37.34 33.36
C GLY A 422 45.23 35.91 33.56
N ARG A 423 45.84 35.26 34.57
CA ARG A 423 45.44 33.94 35.05
C ARG A 423 44.86 34.08 36.46
N TYR A 424 43.69 33.49 36.65
CA TYR A 424 42.90 33.57 37.87
C TYR A 424 42.63 32.14 38.36
N ASP A 425 43.36 31.70 39.39
CA ASP A 425 43.25 30.34 39.92
C ASP A 425 42.17 30.31 41.04
N GLU A 426 40.89 30.36 40.64
CA GLU A 426 39.74 30.46 41.56
C GLU A 426 38.47 29.72 41.05
N THR A 427 37.59 29.34 41.98
CA THR A 427 36.27 28.74 41.68
C THR A 427 35.18 29.81 41.81
N LEU A 428 34.35 29.95 40.77
CA LEU A 428 33.30 30.95 40.67
C LEU A 428 31.92 30.35 41.00
N THR A 429 31.19 31.01 41.88
CA THR A 429 29.76 30.76 42.14
C THR A 429 28.96 31.94 41.59
N LEU A 430 28.26 31.74 40.48
CA LEU A 430 27.55 32.76 39.73
C LEU A 430 26.04 32.62 39.99
N SER A 431 25.44 33.66 40.58
CA SER A 431 24.04 33.68 40.97
C SER A 431 23.38 35.00 40.58
N GLY A 432 22.14 34.95 40.08
CA GLY A 432 21.40 36.14 39.66
C GLY A 432 21.64 36.49 38.19
N THR A 433 21.72 37.79 37.86
CA THR A 433 22.00 38.26 36.49
C THR A 433 23.44 38.76 36.41
N VAL A 434 24.33 37.96 35.83
CA VAL A 434 25.79 38.21 35.84
C VAL A 434 26.39 38.06 34.44
N GLU A 435 27.09 39.09 33.97
CA GLU A 435 27.90 39.08 32.74
C GLU A 435 29.39 39.14 33.10
N LEU A 436 30.17 38.12 32.75
CA LEU A 436 31.64 38.16 32.85
C LEU A 436 32.24 38.31 31.44
N CYS A 437 33.07 39.33 31.26
CA CYS A 437 33.68 39.68 29.97
C CYS A 437 35.20 39.84 30.08
N ALA A 438 35.96 39.18 29.19
CA ALA A 438 37.36 39.53 28.97
C ALA A 438 37.47 40.93 28.33
N ALA A 439 38.23 41.83 28.95
CA ALA A 439 38.34 43.22 28.52
C ALA A 439 39.04 43.38 27.15
N GLN A 440 39.97 42.49 26.82
CA GLN A 440 40.83 42.58 25.62
C GLN A 440 40.56 41.46 24.59
N GLY A 441 39.44 40.74 24.72
CA GLY A 441 39.03 39.69 23.78
C GLY A 441 39.30 38.25 24.25
N PRO A 442 38.99 37.24 23.40
CA PRO A 442 39.13 35.82 23.75
C PRO A 442 40.58 35.42 24.06
N ASP A 443 40.74 34.35 24.84
CA ASP A 443 42.02 33.79 25.31
C ASP A 443 42.92 34.71 26.16
N THR A 444 42.57 35.99 26.35
CA THR A 444 43.34 36.91 27.21
C THR A 444 43.16 36.65 28.70
N VAL A 445 42.02 36.08 29.10
CA VAL A 445 41.66 35.77 30.49
C VAL A 445 41.53 34.27 30.67
N VAL A 446 42.36 33.69 31.54
CA VAL A 446 42.33 32.27 31.89
C VAL A 446 41.85 32.11 33.33
N ILE A 447 40.76 31.36 33.53
CA ILE A 447 40.23 31.03 34.86
C ILE A 447 40.34 29.52 35.07
N GLU A 448 41.12 29.11 36.07
CA GLU A 448 41.37 27.70 36.38
C GLU A 448 40.88 27.37 37.79
N GLY A 449 39.82 26.56 37.88
CA GLY A 449 39.19 26.22 39.15
C GLY A 449 39.95 25.09 39.86
N PRO A 450 40.42 25.29 41.11
CA PRO A 450 41.08 24.24 41.88
C PRO A 450 40.10 23.19 42.42
N GLY A 451 38.80 23.50 42.49
CA GLY A 451 37.74 22.60 42.96
C GLY A 451 37.17 21.66 41.89
N GLU A 452 36.08 20.97 42.22
CA GLU A 452 35.35 20.12 41.26
C GLU A 452 34.78 20.92 40.08
N VAL A 453 34.37 22.16 40.32
CA VAL A 453 33.76 23.04 39.31
C VAL A 453 34.51 24.37 39.24
N THR A 454 34.76 24.87 38.03
CA THR A 454 35.35 26.22 37.82
C THR A 454 34.30 27.32 37.80
N ALA A 455 33.18 27.14 37.08
CA ALA A 455 32.04 28.06 37.11
C ALA A 455 30.72 27.32 37.40
N ALA A 456 30.22 27.46 38.63
CA ALA A 456 28.91 26.97 39.04
C ALA A 456 27.86 28.07 38.83
N CYS A 457 26.87 27.84 37.96
CA CYS A 457 25.97 28.86 37.45
C CYS A 457 24.50 28.62 37.85
N THR A 458 23.83 29.66 38.35
CA THR A 458 22.39 29.70 38.64
C THR A 458 21.82 31.07 38.26
N GLY A 459 20.62 31.13 37.67
CA GLY A 459 20.06 32.39 37.15
C GLY A 459 20.49 32.72 35.71
N GLY A 460 20.57 34.01 35.38
CA GLY A 460 20.91 34.53 34.06
C GLY A 460 22.41 34.86 33.94
N VAL A 461 23.23 33.89 33.57
CA VAL A 461 24.70 34.03 33.51
C VAL A 461 25.17 34.13 32.07
N THR A 462 26.01 35.12 31.75
CA THR A 462 26.63 35.28 30.43
C THR A 462 28.16 35.36 30.58
N LEU A 463 28.89 34.48 29.91
CA LEU A 463 30.35 34.44 29.90
C LEU A 463 30.84 34.74 28.48
N VAL A 464 31.74 35.72 28.33
CA VAL A 464 32.20 36.20 27.02
C VAL A 464 33.73 36.32 26.95
N GLY A 465 34.36 35.65 26.00
CA GLY A 465 35.79 35.77 25.75
C GLY A 465 36.70 35.11 26.81
N LEU A 466 36.16 34.24 27.67
CA LEU A 466 36.90 33.61 28.76
C LEU A 466 37.46 32.25 28.36
N ARG A 467 38.67 31.92 28.84
CA ARG A 467 39.19 30.55 28.84
C ARG A 467 38.98 29.91 30.20
N LEU A 468 38.07 28.93 30.28
CA LEU A 468 37.63 28.28 31.51
C LEU A 468 38.21 26.86 31.56
N VAL A 469 39.02 26.56 32.58
CA VAL A 469 39.74 25.28 32.71
C VAL A 469 39.35 24.58 34.01
N ASN A 470 39.09 23.27 33.97
CA ASN A 470 38.96 22.45 35.18
C ASN A 470 39.65 21.09 35.02
N ARG A 471 40.38 20.64 36.05
CA ARG A 471 41.10 19.35 36.05
C ARG A 471 40.38 18.22 36.78
N SER A 472 39.35 18.54 37.56
CA SER A 472 38.74 17.64 38.54
C SER A 472 37.45 17.02 38.01
N ALA A 473 36.43 17.85 37.72
CA ALA A 473 35.15 17.38 37.17
C ALA A 473 34.63 18.25 36.02
N ALA A 474 34.22 19.50 36.26
CA ALA A 474 33.50 20.34 35.28
C ALA A 474 34.04 21.77 35.14
N ALA A 475 34.26 22.26 33.91
CA ALA A 475 34.63 23.67 33.71
C ALA A 475 33.43 24.61 33.89
N VAL A 476 32.28 24.30 33.29
CA VAL A 476 31.00 25.01 33.52
C VAL A 476 29.92 24.02 33.93
N GLN A 477 29.23 24.27 35.05
CA GLN A 477 28.10 23.47 35.49
C GLN A 477 26.92 24.35 35.92
N THR A 478 25.72 24.06 35.41
CA THR A 478 24.48 24.66 35.91
C THR A 478 24.03 23.95 37.19
N THR A 479 23.62 24.67 38.22
CA THR A 479 23.24 24.10 39.53
C THR A 479 21.80 24.40 39.97
N GLY A 480 21.08 25.25 39.25
CA GLY A 480 19.67 25.57 39.49
C GLY A 480 19.03 26.21 38.26
N ARG A 481 17.73 26.53 38.35
CA ARG A 481 16.97 27.14 37.25
C ARG A 481 17.64 28.42 36.75
N GLY A 482 17.71 28.57 35.43
CA GLY A 482 18.40 29.69 34.81
C GLY A 482 18.73 29.49 33.34
N ARG A 483 19.32 30.53 32.76
CA ARG A 483 19.88 30.55 31.40
C ARG A 483 21.36 30.88 31.49
N VAL A 484 22.21 30.02 30.95
CA VAL A 484 23.66 30.23 30.89
C VAL A 484 24.10 30.37 29.43
N THR A 485 24.72 31.48 29.08
CA THR A 485 25.22 31.76 27.73
C THR A 485 26.74 31.82 27.76
N LEU A 486 27.39 30.96 26.98
CA LEU A 486 28.82 31.00 26.70
C LEU A 486 28.99 31.57 25.29
N ARG A 487 29.76 32.66 25.12
CA ARG A 487 29.98 33.28 23.81
C ARG A 487 31.45 33.59 23.53
N ARG A 488 32.02 33.03 22.46
CA ARG A 488 33.45 33.15 22.12
C ARG A 488 34.37 32.74 23.27
N CYS A 489 33.98 31.71 24.02
CA CYS A 489 34.75 31.17 25.14
C CYS A 489 35.52 29.91 24.73
N VAL A 490 36.62 29.66 25.40
CA VAL A 490 37.36 28.39 25.32
C VAL A 490 37.10 27.61 26.60
N VAL A 491 36.61 26.37 26.52
CA VAL A 491 36.19 25.59 27.69
C VAL A 491 36.91 24.25 27.72
N GLU A 492 37.77 24.04 28.70
CA GLU A 492 38.67 22.88 28.79
C GLU A 492 38.32 22.01 30.00
N GLY A 493 37.55 20.95 29.75
CA GLY A 493 37.17 19.95 30.74
C GLY A 493 38.22 18.83 30.83
N LEU A 494 39.35 19.09 31.49
CA LEU A 494 40.42 18.10 31.63
C LEU A 494 40.06 16.96 32.60
N GLY A 495 39.08 17.15 33.49
CA GLY A 495 38.45 16.09 34.29
C GLY A 495 37.54 15.21 33.43
N GLU A 496 36.23 15.53 33.42
CA GLU A 496 35.20 14.80 32.68
C GLU A 496 34.37 15.72 31.77
N PHE A 497 33.84 16.82 32.32
CA PHE A 497 32.92 17.74 31.64
C PHE A 497 33.60 19.05 31.27
N ALA A 498 33.37 19.52 30.06
CA ALA A 498 33.60 20.91 29.73
C ALA A 498 32.37 21.75 30.12
N VAL A 499 31.18 21.32 29.69
CA VAL A 499 29.90 21.97 30.01
C VAL A 499 28.91 20.93 30.48
N ARG A 500 28.25 21.18 31.61
CA ARG A 500 27.22 20.29 32.17
C ARG A 500 25.94 21.06 32.50
N ALA A 501 24.90 20.83 31.71
CA ALA A 501 23.56 21.36 31.91
C ALA A 501 22.66 20.32 32.60
N VAL A 502 21.95 20.72 33.65
CA VAL A 502 21.06 19.85 34.45
C VAL A 502 19.59 20.22 34.20
N ARG A 503 18.66 19.47 34.81
CA ARG A 503 17.22 19.65 34.60
C ARG A 503 16.74 21.06 34.93
N ASP A 504 15.73 21.52 34.19
CA ASP A 504 15.14 22.86 34.26
C ASP A 504 16.12 24.02 33.95
N THR A 505 17.17 23.77 33.16
CA THR A 505 18.14 24.80 32.73
C THR A 505 18.18 24.98 31.22
N GLU A 506 18.55 26.18 30.78
CA GLU A 506 18.81 26.51 29.38
C GLU A 506 20.28 26.91 29.22
N VAL A 507 20.98 26.31 28.26
CA VAL A 507 22.39 26.58 27.99
C VAL A 507 22.60 26.91 26.52
N THR A 508 23.22 28.06 26.26
CA THR A 508 23.64 28.50 24.94
C THR A 508 25.16 28.47 24.85
N VAL A 509 25.69 27.85 23.80
CA VAL A 509 27.13 27.78 23.49
C VAL A 509 27.30 28.33 22.07
N ASP A 510 27.88 29.53 21.96
CA ASP A 510 27.87 30.37 20.76
C ASP A 510 29.29 30.78 20.38
N ASP A 511 29.76 30.43 19.18
CA ASP A 511 31.15 30.66 18.71
C ASP A 511 32.24 30.16 19.69
N CYS A 512 31.98 29.11 20.47
CA CYS A 512 32.91 28.61 21.49
C CYS A 512 33.81 27.45 20.99
N GLU A 513 34.96 27.27 21.63
CA GLU A 513 35.80 26.07 21.47
C GLU A 513 35.81 25.24 22.75
N VAL A 514 35.19 24.06 22.69
CA VAL A 514 35.14 23.07 23.77
C VAL A 514 36.23 22.03 23.53
N ARG A 515 37.16 21.87 24.48
CA ARG A 515 38.30 20.95 24.37
C ARG A 515 38.27 19.88 25.45
N VAL A 516 38.65 18.65 25.08
CA VAL A 516 38.94 17.48 25.93
C VAL A 516 37.75 16.89 26.70
N GLY A 517 36.95 17.71 27.37
CA GLY A 517 35.79 17.31 28.16
C GLY A 517 34.50 17.24 27.36
N ARG A 518 33.50 16.52 27.89
CA ARG A 518 32.19 16.37 27.26
C ARG A 518 31.26 17.54 27.53
N THR A 519 30.37 17.82 26.58
CA THR A 519 29.19 18.69 26.78
C THR A 519 27.98 17.80 27.04
N GLU A 520 27.47 17.80 28.27
CA GLU A 520 26.33 16.99 28.72
C GLU A 520 25.09 17.88 28.93
N LEU A 521 23.97 17.51 28.32
CA LEU A 521 22.64 18.10 28.50
C LEU A 521 21.70 17.03 29.09
N ALA A 522 21.45 17.07 30.39
CA ALA A 522 20.65 16.06 31.10
C ALA A 522 19.30 16.66 31.54
N GLY A 523 18.24 16.44 30.74
CA GLY A 523 16.93 17.06 30.89
C GLY A 523 16.93 18.60 30.81
N ALA A 524 17.95 19.16 30.16
CA ALA A 524 18.14 20.58 29.92
C ALA A 524 17.72 20.98 28.49
N ARG A 525 17.64 22.29 28.22
CA ARG A 525 17.59 22.84 26.86
C ARG A 525 18.96 23.33 26.44
N GLY A 526 19.48 22.85 25.32
CA GLY A 526 20.76 23.28 24.74
C GLY A 526 20.60 23.96 23.39
N THR A 527 21.33 25.05 23.17
CA THR A 527 21.55 25.65 21.84
C THR A 527 23.05 25.75 21.61
N LEU A 528 23.58 25.00 20.64
CA LEU A 528 25.00 24.95 20.29
C LEU A 528 25.15 25.51 18.87
N ARG A 529 25.88 26.63 18.70
CA ARG A 529 26.01 27.36 17.43
C ARG A 529 27.43 27.83 17.15
N GLY A 530 27.89 27.76 15.90
CA GLY A 530 29.22 28.24 15.47
C GLY A 530 30.40 27.57 16.18
N SER A 531 30.15 26.51 16.94
CA SER A 531 31.03 26.03 18.01
C SER A 531 31.79 24.75 17.63
N ARG A 532 33.00 24.62 18.16
CA ARG A 532 33.92 23.49 17.89
C ARG A 532 34.07 22.62 19.14
N PHE A 533 34.01 21.31 18.97
CA PHE A 533 34.16 20.32 20.03
C PHE A 533 35.31 19.38 19.67
N VAL A 534 36.42 19.46 20.40
CA VAL A 534 37.73 18.94 19.98
C VAL A 534 38.32 17.96 21.00
N ALA A 535 38.83 16.84 20.50
CA ALA A 535 39.64 15.86 21.26
C ALA A 535 38.94 15.27 22.51
N ALA A 536 37.63 15.06 22.44
CA ALA A 536 36.84 14.54 23.55
C ALA A 536 37.35 13.16 24.03
N LYS A 537 37.61 13.02 25.34
CA LYS A 537 38.09 11.78 25.96
C LYS A 537 37.08 10.62 25.88
N GLY A 538 35.79 10.95 25.88
CA GLY A 538 34.66 10.04 25.72
C GLY A 538 33.79 10.54 24.56
N ASP A 539 32.49 10.71 24.80
CA ASP A 539 31.60 11.38 23.83
C ASP A 539 31.82 12.90 23.85
N ALA A 540 31.67 13.59 22.72
CA ALA A 540 31.84 15.04 22.67
C ALA A 540 30.55 15.79 23.10
N ILE A 541 29.39 15.43 22.54
CA ILE A 541 28.09 15.98 22.91
C ILE A 541 27.15 14.84 23.34
N VAL A 542 26.53 14.99 24.51
CA VAL A 542 25.61 14.00 25.11
C VAL A 542 24.29 14.69 25.46
N VAL A 543 23.18 14.14 24.95
CA VAL A 543 21.82 14.66 25.16
C VAL A 543 20.95 13.54 25.72
N THR A 544 20.53 13.67 26.99
CA THR A 544 19.86 12.59 27.75
C THR A 544 18.71 13.10 28.63
N ASP A 545 18.00 12.19 29.29
CA ASP A 545 16.98 12.50 30.32
C ASP A 545 15.84 13.42 29.84
N GLY A 546 15.43 13.29 28.58
CA GLY A 546 14.40 14.15 27.98
C GLY A 546 14.88 15.56 27.65
N ALA A 547 16.19 15.78 27.52
CA ALA A 547 16.75 17.03 27.04
C ALA A 547 16.33 17.35 25.59
N GLU A 548 16.34 18.64 25.25
CA GLU A 548 16.11 19.15 23.90
C GLU A 548 17.38 19.91 23.46
N ALA A 549 17.97 19.53 22.33
CA ALA A 549 19.17 20.19 21.79
C ALA A 549 18.96 20.73 20.37
N ASP A 550 19.34 21.98 20.13
CA ASP A 550 19.50 22.59 18.80
C ASP A 550 21.00 22.77 18.53
N ILE A 551 21.53 22.09 17.52
CA ILE A 551 22.95 22.05 17.18
C ILE A 551 23.08 22.52 15.73
N THR A 552 23.69 23.68 15.49
CA THR A 552 23.74 24.31 14.17
C THR A 552 25.15 24.81 13.85
N ASP A 553 25.67 24.55 12.65
CA ASP A 553 26.97 25.07 12.19
C ASP A 553 28.10 24.79 13.21
N CYS A 554 28.17 23.51 13.63
CA CYS A 554 29.11 23.04 14.64
C CYS A 554 30.04 21.98 14.08
N THR A 555 31.29 21.99 14.55
CA THR A 555 32.31 21.00 14.17
C THR A 555 32.65 20.11 15.36
N VAL A 556 32.58 18.79 15.20
CA VAL A 556 33.05 17.82 16.20
C VAL A 556 34.23 17.04 15.63
N THR A 557 35.39 17.12 16.26
CA THR A 557 36.64 16.49 15.80
C THR A 557 37.32 15.68 16.90
N GLU A 558 37.89 14.53 16.52
CA GLU A 558 38.81 13.74 17.38
C GLU A 558 38.17 13.18 18.66
N SER A 559 36.86 12.93 18.65
CA SER A 559 36.18 12.25 19.76
C SER A 559 36.58 10.77 19.83
N ARG A 560 37.00 10.29 21.01
CA ARG A 560 37.31 8.87 21.23
C ARG A 560 36.06 7.99 21.33
N GLY A 561 34.96 8.55 21.82
CA GLY A 561 33.65 7.91 21.92
C GLY A 561 32.77 8.25 20.71
N HIS A 562 31.55 8.69 20.98
CA HIS A 562 30.62 9.21 19.98
C HIS A 562 30.88 10.68 19.68
N GLY A 563 30.49 11.13 18.48
CA GLY A 563 30.48 12.56 18.17
C GLY A 563 29.33 13.23 18.92
N ILE A 564 28.11 12.83 18.57
CA ILE A 564 26.87 13.22 19.22
C ILE A 564 26.13 11.95 19.66
N ARG A 565 25.80 11.83 20.95
CA ARG A 565 24.95 10.76 21.50
C ARG A 565 23.65 11.33 22.04
N VAL A 566 22.52 10.78 21.59
CA VAL A 566 21.17 11.15 22.01
C VAL A 566 20.46 9.89 22.51
N SER A 567 19.97 9.90 23.75
CA SER A 567 19.33 8.75 24.40
C SER A 567 18.14 9.23 25.24
N GLY A 568 16.93 8.74 24.95
CA GLY A 568 15.71 9.17 25.64
C GLY A 568 15.43 10.68 25.55
N ALA A 569 15.86 11.33 24.46
CA ALA A 569 15.92 12.77 24.31
C ALA A 569 15.72 13.21 22.84
N THR A 570 15.61 14.51 22.59
CA THR A 570 15.37 15.08 21.26
C THR A 570 16.53 15.97 20.82
N ALA A 571 16.99 15.81 19.57
CA ALA A 571 18.05 16.67 19.01
C ALA A 571 17.76 17.07 17.56
N ARG A 572 17.99 18.35 17.25
CA ARG A 572 18.08 18.92 15.91
C ARG A 572 19.54 19.23 15.61
N ILE A 573 20.03 18.78 14.46
CA ILE A 573 21.44 18.85 14.05
C ILE A 573 21.46 19.33 12.60
N GLU A 574 21.94 20.55 12.36
CA GLU A 574 21.90 21.17 11.03
C GLU A 574 23.26 21.77 10.64
N ASP A 575 23.67 21.52 9.39
CA ASP A 575 24.89 22.08 8.80
C ASP A 575 26.19 21.77 9.60
N CYS A 576 26.21 20.68 10.38
CA CYS A 576 27.35 20.28 11.20
C CYS A 576 28.37 19.39 10.45
N GLU A 577 29.65 19.45 10.85
CA GLU A 577 30.70 18.53 10.41
C GLU A 577 31.15 17.62 11.58
N LEU A 578 31.16 16.31 11.36
CA LEU A 578 31.58 15.30 12.34
C LEU A 578 32.76 14.50 11.76
N ARG A 579 33.96 14.65 12.33
CA ARG A 579 35.20 14.13 11.73
C ARG A 579 36.10 13.36 12.69
N ARG A 580 36.63 12.22 12.25
CA ARG A 580 37.60 11.37 12.99
C ARG A 580 37.05 10.96 14.36
N ILE A 581 35.94 10.21 14.34
CA ILE A 581 35.20 9.78 15.54
C ILE A 581 35.45 8.28 15.82
N GLY A 582 35.81 7.94 17.06
CA GLY A 582 36.23 6.57 17.46
C GLY A 582 35.12 5.51 17.52
N SER A 583 33.87 5.93 17.71
CA SER A 583 32.69 5.06 17.73
C SER A 583 31.71 5.40 16.60
N ALA A 584 30.49 5.86 16.90
CA ALA A 584 29.56 6.38 15.91
C ALA A 584 29.53 7.92 15.92
N SER A 585 29.52 8.55 14.75
CA SER A 585 29.51 10.03 14.66
C SER A 585 28.19 10.61 15.18
N LEU A 586 27.07 10.01 14.81
CA LEU A 586 25.78 10.18 15.50
C LEU A 586 25.28 8.83 16.03
N ALA A 587 24.87 8.79 17.30
CA ALA A 587 24.15 7.68 17.91
C ALA A 587 22.82 8.15 18.52
N ALA A 588 21.70 7.62 18.02
CA ALA A 588 20.36 7.82 18.53
C ALA A 588 19.83 6.50 19.11
N GLY A 589 19.55 6.47 20.42
CA GLY A 589 19.11 5.29 21.16
C GLY A 589 17.95 5.58 22.12
N ASP A 590 17.48 4.55 22.81
CA ASP A 590 16.49 4.63 23.90
C ASP A 590 15.26 5.51 23.56
N HIS A 591 14.60 5.23 22.43
CA HIS A 591 13.47 6.01 21.91
C HIS A 591 13.76 7.50 21.57
N ALA A 592 15.03 7.90 21.38
CA ALA A 592 15.37 9.26 20.98
C ALA A 592 14.71 9.69 19.65
N GLU A 593 14.46 11.00 19.52
CA GLU A 593 13.97 11.63 18.29
C GLU A 593 15.04 12.59 17.73
N VAL A 594 15.68 12.21 16.63
CA VAL A 594 16.81 12.98 16.06
C VAL A 594 16.52 13.46 14.64
N HIS A 595 16.74 14.74 14.38
CA HIS A 595 16.61 15.35 13.07
C HIS A 595 17.97 15.88 12.62
N LEU A 596 18.56 15.23 11.60
CA LEU A 596 19.86 15.59 11.04
C LEU A 596 19.67 16.08 9.59
N VAL A 597 20.21 17.27 9.26
CA VAL A 597 20.01 17.93 7.97
C VAL A 597 21.32 18.56 7.48
N ARG A 598 21.71 18.31 6.22
CA ARG A 598 22.90 18.88 5.56
C ARG A 598 24.23 18.69 6.32
N CYS A 599 24.34 17.67 7.16
CA CYS A 599 25.59 17.41 7.90
C CYS A 599 26.54 16.53 7.11
N ARG A 600 27.83 16.64 7.42
CA ARG A 600 28.91 15.87 6.79
C ARG A 600 29.62 15.01 7.82
N VAL A 601 29.74 13.71 7.55
CA VAL A 601 30.43 12.77 8.39
C VAL A 601 31.66 12.23 7.66
N HIS A 602 32.84 12.44 8.22
CA HIS A 602 34.11 12.02 7.63
C HIS A 602 34.91 11.14 8.60
N GLU A 603 35.39 9.99 8.12
CA GLU A 603 36.35 9.14 8.86
C GLU A 603 35.77 8.64 10.21
N ALA A 604 34.55 8.12 10.22
CA ALA A 604 34.03 7.41 11.39
C ALA A 604 34.72 6.04 11.53
N HIS A 605 35.25 5.70 12.69
CA HIS A 605 35.97 4.45 12.89
C HIS A 605 35.02 3.24 12.88
N ARG A 606 33.84 3.35 13.50
CA ARG A 606 32.77 2.34 13.41
C ARG A 606 31.63 2.76 12.48
N THR A 607 30.78 3.68 12.91
CA THR A 607 29.50 3.93 12.23
C THR A 607 29.35 5.42 11.91
N GLY A 608 28.85 5.76 10.72
CA GLY A 608 28.51 7.16 10.42
C GLY A 608 27.33 7.63 11.26
N ILE A 609 26.15 7.11 10.93
CA ILE A 609 24.88 7.44 11.60
C ILE A 609 24.26 6.15 12.14
N SER A 610 23.88 6.14 13.42
CA SER A 610 23.30 4.97 14.09
C SER A 610 21.96 5.31 14.74
N TYR A 611 20.92 4.52 14.42
CA TYR A 611 19.63 4.52 15.09
C TYR A 611 19.36 3.13 15.68
N HIS A 612 19.13 3.05 16.99
CA HIS A 612 18.86 1.80 17.71
C HIS A 612 17.82 1.99 18.83
N ASP A 613 17.45 0.89 19.48
CA ASP A 613 16.55 0.85 20.64
C ASP A 613 15.28 1.72 20.44
N GLN A 614 14.56 1.44 19.34
CA GLN A 614 13.34 2.13 18.89
C GLN A 614 13.47 3.66 18.67
N ALA A 615 14.68 4.18 18.51
CA ALA A 615 14.90 5.57 18.09
C ALA A 615 14.26 5.87 16.72
N ARG A 616 13.86 7.12 16.54
CA ARG A 616 13.19 7.64 15.35
C ARG A 616 13.80 8.97 14.95
N GLY A 617 13.50 9.42 13.74
CA GLY A 617 14.09 10.65 13.27
C GLY A 617 14.00 10.87 11.78
N THR A 618 14.68 11.92 11.34
CA THR A 618 14.90 12.18 9.92
C THR A 618 16.35 12.47 9.64
N VAL A 619 16.90 11.89 8.58
CA VAL A 619 18.21 12.25 8.04
C VAL A 619 17.99 12.79 6.63
N ARG A 620 18.45 14.01 6.33
CA ARG A 620 18.24 14.65 5.02
C ARG A 620 19.52 15.27 4.48
N ASP A 621 19.71 15.17 3.17
CA ASP A 621 20.69 15.95 2.38
C ASP A 621 22.13 15.86 2.92
N SER A 622 22.46 14.73 3.56
CA SER A 622 23.66 14.54 4.38
C SER A 622 24.57 13.47 3.79
N THR A 623 25.87 13.62 3.99
CA THR A 623 26.90 12.73 3.43
C THR A 623 27.67 12.01 4.52
N VAL A 624 27.93 10.71 4.32
CA VAL A 624 28.80 9.89 5.17
C VAL A 624 29.90 9.30 4.31
N HIS A 625 31.15 9.62 4.64
CA HIS A 625 32.33 9.19 3.88
C HIS A 625 33.33 8.45 4.77
N GLY A 626 33.77 7.26 4.35
CA GLY A 626 34.86 6.54 5.04
C GLY A 626 34.49 6.02 6.43
N ALA A 627 33.20 5.75 6.69
CA ALA A 627 32.77 4.95 7.84
C ALA A 627 33.08 3.46 7.60
N ARG A 628 33.05 2.60 8.64
CA ARG A 628 32.95 1.14 8.40
C ARG A 628 31.52 0.81 7.95
N ASP A 629 30.53 1.19 8.76
CA ASP A 629 29.12 1.10 8.40
C ASP A 629 28.55 2.52 8.23
N GLY A 630 28.03 2.88 7.05
CA GLY A 630 27.59 4.25 6.76
C GLY A 630 26.37 4.67 7.58
N LEU A 631 25.29 3.88 7.45
CA LEU A 631 24.07 3.97 8.25
C LEU A 631 23.82 2.64 8.96
N TYR A 632 23.45 2.69 10.23
CA TYR A 632 23.05 1.53 11.03
C TYR A 632 21.64 1.72 11.60
N ILE A 633 20.75 0.76 11.38
CA ILE A 633 19.37 0.75 11.92
C ILE A 633 19.14 -0.58 12.64
N ALA A 634 18.82 -0.53 13.93
CA ALA A 634 18.62 -1.74 14.73
C ALA A 634 17.49 -1.64 15.77
N ARG A 635 17.10 -2.79 16.33
CA ARG A 635 16.22 -2.92 17.51
C ARG A 635 14.90 -2.15 17.39
N GLY A 636 14.22 -2.35 16.27
CA GLY A 636 12.93 -1.69 15.99
C GLY A 636 13.02 -0.19 15.74
N ALA A 637 14.21 0.37 15.50
CA ALA A 637 14.36 1.75 15.07
C ALA A 637 13.75 1.99 13.68
N ASP A 638 13.18 3.17 13.49
CA ASP A 638 12.41 3.56 12.30
C ASP A 638 12.71 5.04 11.91
N PRO A 639 13.92 5.33 11.39
CA PRO A 639 14.25 6.64 10.84
C PRO A 639 13.78 6.78 9.38
N VAL A 640 13.56 8.02 8.95
CA VAL A 640 13.31 8.38 7.55
C VAL A 640 14.53 9.08 6.97
N VAL A 641 15.18 8.47 5.98
CA VAL A 641 16.42 8.95 5.35
C VAL A 641 16.11 9.41 3.92
N ARG A 642 16.51 10.63 3.54
CA ARG A 642 16.21 11.22 2.22
C ARG A 642 17.40 11.95 1.61
N GLY A 643 17.69 11.70 0.33
CA GLY A 643 18.74 12.42 -0.40
C GLY A 643 20.14 12.29 0.20
N CYS A 644 20.41 11.21 0.94
CA CYS A 644 21.68 10.98 1.62
C CYS A 644 22.66 10.19 0.75
N ARG A 645 23.96 10.46 0.90
CA ARG A 645 25.04 9.71 0.23
C ARG A 645 25.91 8.96 1.26
N PHE A 646 26.17 7.69 1.01
CA PHE A 646 27.02 6.81 1.80
C PHE A 646 28.17 6.32 0.91
N GLU A 647 29.34 6.93 1.08
CA GLU A 647 30.46 6.89 0.14
C GLU A 647 31.67 6.20 0.80
N HIS A 648 32.36 5.35 0.03
CA HIS A 648 33.63 4.70 0.45
C HIS A 648 33.54 4.02 1.82
N CYS A 649 32.46 3.27 2.08
CA CYS A 649 32.23 2.59 3.34
C CYS A 649 33.06 1.29 3.42
N ARG A 650 33.91 1.15 4.46
CA ARG A 650 34.88 0.05 4.63
C ARG A 650 34.29 -1.33 4.94
N ASN A 651 32.97 -1.48 4.85
CA ASN A 651 32.26 -2.74 5.06
C ASN A 651 30.88 -2.65 4.41
N THR A 652 29.98 -1.86 5.00
CA THR A 652 28.58 -1.79 4.56
C THR A 652 28.11 -0.34 4.39
N GLY A 653 27.45 -0.01 3.28
CA GLY A 653 26.85 1.31 3.10
C GLY A 653 25.70 1.56 4.08
N ILE A 654 24.68 0.71 4.03
CA ILE A 654 23.50 0.75 4.91
C ILE A 654 23.29 -0.64 5.52
N ASN A 655 23.32 -0.73 6.85
CA ASN A 655 23.20 -1.97 7.61
C ASN A 655 21.94 -1.93 8.50
N ILE A 656 21.02 -2.85 8.28
CA ILE A 656 19.70 -2.89 8.91
C ILE A 656 19.52 -4.26 9.55
N GLN A 657 19.44 -4.33 10.87
CA GLN A 657 19.30 -5.60 11.59
C GLN A 657 18.41 -5.51 12.83
N GLU A 658 18.28 -6.59 13.59
CA GLU A 658 17.52 -6.65 14.86
C GLU A 658 16.10 -6.01 14.74
N GLN A 659 15.30 -6.39 13.73
CA GLN A 659 13.97 -5.81 13.45
C GLN A 659 13.95 -4.31 13.05
N GLY A 660 15.03 -3.74 12.52
CA GLY A 660 15.04 -2.37 11.98
C GLY A 660 14.08 -2.18 10.79
N LEU A 661 13.38 -1.03 10.73
CA LEU A 661 12.25 -0.79 9.80
C LEU A 661 12.45 0.35 8.79
N GLY A 662 13.52 1.14 8.91
CA GLY A 662 13.59 2.50 8.34
C GLY A 662 13.23 2.66 6.87
N ARG A 663 12.78 3.88 6.54
CA ARG A 663 12.38 4.30 5.19
C ARG A 663 13.50 5.11 4.54
N LEU A 664 13.93 4.71 3.35
CA LEU A 664 14.98 5.37 2.59
C LEU A 664 14.43 5.80 1.23
N GLU A 665 14.59 7.08 0.90
CA GLU A 665 14.11 7.69 -0.35
C GLU A 665 15.28 8.44 -1.00
N ASP A 666 15.48 8.28 -2.31
CA ASP A 666 16.52 8.99 -3.08
C ASP A 666 17.95 8.87 -2.49
N CYS A 667 18.24 7.77 -1.79
CA CYS A 667 19.53 7.55 -1.14
C CYS A 667 20.54 6.90 -2.10
N HIS A 668 21.80 7.31 -1.98
CA HIS A 668 22.91 6.79 -2.77
C HIS A 668 23.91 6.04 -1.89
N VAL A 669 24.29 4.83 -2.30
CA VAL A 669 25.45 4.10 -1.76
C VAL A 669 26.47 3.97 -2.89
N GLU A 670 27.71 4.37 -2.62
CA GLU A 670 28.80 4.41 -3.58
C GLU A 670 30.08 3.81 -2.98
N ALA A 671 30.74 2.89 -3.71
CA ALA A 671 32.03 2.31 -3.34
C ALA A 671 32.05 1.63 -1.94
N ALA A 672 31.06 0.79 -1.64
CA ALA A 672 31.03 -0.01 -0.41
C ALA A 672 31.88 -1.30 -0.58
N GLU A 673 32.79 -1.57 0.36
CA GLU A 673 33.79 -2.65 0.20
C GLU A 673 33.19 -4.07 0.15
N ASP A 674 32.13 -4.39 0.92
CA ASP A 674 31.51 -5.72 0.92
C ASP A 674 30.01 -5.72 0.51
N ILE A 675 29.20 -4.85 1.12
CA ILE A 675 27.75 -4.81 0.88
C ILE A 675 27.21 -3.37 0.77
N GLY A 676 26.47 -3.05 -0.29
CA GLY A 676 25.78 -1.77 -0.41
C GLY A 676 24.68 -1.59 0.64
N VAL A 677 23.70 -2.51 0.65
CA VAL A 677 22.61 -2.57 1.64
C VAL A 677 22.50 -3.98 2.22
N SER A 678 22.68 -4.12 3.54
CA SER A 678 22.56 -5.38 4.27
C SER A 678 21.29 -5.36 5.14
N ILE A 679 20.45 -6.39 5.03
CA ILE A 679 19.22 -6.56 5.82
C ILE A 679 19.24 -7.95 6.49
N LEU A 680 19.38 -7.97 7.81
CA LEU A 680 19.59 -9.18 8.62
C LEU A 680 18.59 -9.26 9.80
N THR A 681 18.47 -10.44 10.41
CA THR A 681 17.82 -10.62 11.74
C THR A 681 16.41 -10.01 11.82
N GLY A 682 15.60 -10.28 10.80
CA GLY A 682 14.21 -9.85 10.69
C GLY A 682 13.99 -8.36 10.45
N GLY A 683 14.98 -7.64 9.89
CA GLY A 683 14.76 -6.30 9.37
C GLY A 683 13.64 -6.26 8.30
N ALA A 684 12.96 -5.12 8.16
CA ALA A 684 11.88 -4.94 7.18
C ALA A 684 11.80 -3.50 6.59
N PRO A 685 12.88 -2.96 6.00
CA PRO A 685 12.93 -1.59 5.50
C PRO A 685 12.19 -1.38 4.18
N GLN A 686 11.98 -0.11 3.85
CA GLN A 686 11.39 0.35 2.58
C GLN A 686 12.39 1.26 1.86
N LEU A 687 12.80 0.89 0.65
CA LEU A 687 13.69 1.68 -0.21
C LEU A 687 12.93 2.15 -1.45
N HIS A 688 13.02 3.45 -1.76
CA HIS A 688 12.41 4.06 -2.93
C HIS A 688 13.41 4.95 -3.67
N ALA A 689 13.54 4.78 -5.00
CA ALA A 689 14.43 5.56 -5.86
C ALA A 689 15.91 5.55 -5.44
N CYS A 690 16.33 4.56 -4.65
CA CYS A 690 17.71 4.43 -4.17
C CYS A 690 18.64 3.92 -5.28
N ARG A 691 19.91 4.36 -5.24
CA ARG A 691 20.96 3.91 -6.16
C ARG A 691 22.15 3.32 -5.41
N ILE A 692 22.55 2.10 -5.76
CA ILE A 692 23.70 1.39 -5.19
C ILE A 692 24.71 1.14 -6.32
N THR A 693 25.89 1.73 -6.25
CA THR A 693 26.92 1.62 -7.29
C THR A 693 28.29 1.30 -6.74
N GLN A 694 29.06 0.51 -7.48
CA GLN A 694 30.45 0.14 -7.16
C GLN A 694 30.59 -0.57 -5.81
N GLY A 695 30.85 -1.87 -5.84
CA GLY A 695 31.05 -2.65 -4.63
C GLY A 695 31.18 -4.14 -4.93
N ARG A 696 31.06 -4.96 -3.89
CA ARG A 696 31.03 -6.41 -4.05
C ARG A 696 29.61 -6.94 -4.24
N ASN A 697 28.72 -6.73 -3.27
CA ASN A 697 27.29 -7.06 -3.41
C ASN A 697 26.43 -5.80 -3.25
N GLY A 698 25.40 -5.65 -4.10
CA GLY A 698 24.49 -4.50 -4.03
C GLY A 698 23.56 -4.56 -2.83
N VAL A 699 22.61 -5.51 -2.83
CA VAL A 699 21.67 -5.75 -1.72
C VAL A 699 21.79 -7.19 -1.23
N VAL A 700 21.83 -7.39 0.09
CA VAL A 700 21.82 -8.72 0.72
C VAL A 700 20.71 -8.79 1.77
N VAL A 701 19.80 -9.75 1.62
CA VAL A 701 18.66 -9.99 2.54
C VAL A 701 18.75 -11.41 3.10
N ASN A 702 18.74 -11.56 4.42
CA ASN A 702 18.85 -12.84 5.13
C ASN A 702 17.89 -12.87 6.33
N ASP A 703 17.03 -13.90 6.41
CA ASP A 703 15.98 -14.08 7.44
C ASP A 703 15.23 -12.77 7.75
N SER A 704 14.89 -12.04 6.69
CA SER A 704 14.43 -10.64 6.73
C SER A 704 13.48 -10.34 5.58
N ARG A 705 12.88 -9.15 5.61
CA ARG A 705 11.97 -8.68 4.56
C ARG A 705 12.51 -7.39 3.93
N GLY A 706 12.09 -7.09 2.71
CA GLY A 706 12.41 -5.81 2.08
C GLY A 706 11.42 -5.44 0.99
N THR A 707 11.03 -4.17 0.94
CA THR A 707 10.26 -3.61 -0.18
C THR A 707 11.11 -2.56 -0.88
N PHE A 708 11.35 -2.77 -2.16
CA PHE A 708 12.22 -1.95 -3.00
C PHE A 708 11.42 -1.48 -4.22
N THR A 709 11.39 -0.17 -4.45
CA THR A 709 10.70 0.45 -5.59
C THR A 709 11.63 1.42 -6.30
N ASP A 710 11.78 1.31 -7.62
CA ASP A 710 12.68 2.12 -8.45
C ASP A 710 14.16 2.03 -8.03
N LEU A 711 14.57 0.85 -7.52
CA LEU A 711 15.93 0.58 -7.08
C LEU A 711 16.87 0.41 -8.29
N THR A 712 17.95 1.17 -8.34
CA THR A 712 19.05 0.96 -9.29
C THR A 712 20.25 0.33 -8.59
N VAL A 713 20.73 -0.81 -9.08
CA VAL A 713 21.99 -1.43 -8.65
C VAL A 713 22.91 -1.61 -9.86
N SER A 714 24.12 -1.06 -9.79
CA SER A 714 25.07 -1.16 -10.91
C SER A 714 26.53 -1.34 -10.48
N GLY A 715 27.34 -1.95 -11.34
CA GLY A 715 28.81 -2.03 -11.16
C GLY A 715 29.25 -2.86 -9.96
N GLN A 716 28.53 -3.94 -9.62
CA GLN A 716 28.89 -4.84 -8.52
C GLN A 716 29.81 -5.96 -9.02
N THR A 717 30.91 -6.20 -8.34
CA THR A 717 31.88 -7.24 -8.72
C THR A 717 31.39 -8.67 -8.43
N ALA A 718 30.31 -8.82 -7.67
CA ALA A 718 29.53 -10.04 -7.54
C ALA A 718 28.04 -9.78 -7.85
N ASN A 719 27.14 -9.91 -6.86
CA ASN A 719 25.70 -9.95 -7.09
C ASN A 719 25.05 -8.56 -6.95
N ALA A 720 24.09 -8.24 -7.82
CA ALA A 720 23.27 -7.05 -7.65
C ALA A 720 22.31 -7.20 -6.45
N MET A 721 21.65 -8.36 -6.32
CA MET A 721 20.81 -8.70 -5.17
C MET A 721 20.93 -10.17 -4.76
N VAL A 722 21.10 -10.42 -3.46
CA VAL A 722 21.13 -11.76 -2.84
C VAL A 722 19.99 -11.87 -1.83
N VAL A 723 19.16 -12.91 -1.95
CA VAL A 723 18.07 -13.20 -1.01
C VAL A 723 18.22 -14.62 -0.50
N ARG A 724 18.34 -14.80 0.82
CA ARG A 724 18.63 -16.11 1.43
C ARG A 724 17.94 -16.36 2.76
N ASP A 725 17.99 -17.62 3.20
CA ASP A 725 17.66 -18.04 4.57
C ASP A 725 16.24 -17.59 5.01
N GLY A 726 15.21 -18.00 4.26
CA GLY A 726 13.81 -17.68 4.59
C GLY A 726 13.36 -16.24 4.31
N ALA A 727 14.22 -15.39 3.73
CA ALA A 727 13.90 -14.00 3.44
C ALA A 727 12.77 -13.80 2.40
N SER A 728 12.06 -12.67 2.50
CA SER A 728 10.94 -12.30 1.62
C SER A 728 11.11 -10.91 1.02
N VAL A 729 11.18 -10.80 -0.31
CA VAL A 729 11.51 -9.54 -1.01
C VAL A 729 10.44 -9.19 -2.03
N GLN A 730 10.07 -7.90 -2.07
CA GLN A 730 9.26 -7.30 -3.13
C GLN A 730 10.09 -6.25 -3.85
N LEU A 731 10.26 -6.42 -5.16
CA LEU A 731 11.10 -5.57 -6.01
C LEU A 731 10.28 -5.05 -7.19
N ARG A 732 10.14 -3.73 -7.33
CA ARG A 732 9.38 -3.11 -8.42
C ARG A 732 10.14 -1.98 -9.10
N GLY A 733 10.03 -1.83 -10.42
CA GLY A 733 10.65 -0.71 -11.15
C GLY A 733 12.19 -0.77 -11.21
N ALA A 734 12.77 -1.93 -10.92
CA ALA A 734 14.20 -2.04 -10.60
C ALA A 734 15.09 -2.17 -11.83
N ARG A 735 16.34 -1.70 -11.70
CA ARG A 735 17.39 -1.84 -12.71
C ARG A 735 18.62 -2.50 -12.09
N LEU A 736 18.99 -3.67 -12.59
CA LEU A 736 20.15 -4.44 -12.14
C LEU A 736 21.13 -4.58 -13.31
N GLU A 737 22.19 -3.78 -13.33
CA GLU A 737 23.00 -3.53 -14.54
C GLU A 737 24.50 -3.74 -14.27
N HIS A 738 25.30 -4.22 -15.23
CA HIS A 738 26.77 -4.25 -15.11
C HIS A 738 27.31 -4.95 -13.84
N CYS A 739 26.74 -6.10 -13.49
CA CYS A 739 27.15 -6.92 -12.34
C CYS A 739 27.65 -8.30 -12.79
N ASP A 740 28.19 -9.14 -11.91
CA ASP A 740 28.41 -10.55 -12.26
C ASP A 740 27.07 -11.26 -12.42
N SER A 741 26.26 -11.24 -11.37
CA SER A 741 24.94 -11.88 -11.33
C SER A 741 23.87 -10.87 -10.90
N GLY A 742 22.66 -10.97 -11.44
CA GLY A 742 21.55 -10.06 -11.16
C GLY A 742 20.90 -10.35 -9.80
N LEU A 743 19.82 -11.15 -9.82
CA LEU A 743 19.14 -11.62 -8.61
C LEU A 743 19.53 -13.08 -8.31
N PHE A 744 20.03 -13.34 -7.11
CA PHE A 744 20.35 -14.68 -6.62
C PHE A 744 19.50 -15.03 -5.39
N ALA A 745 18.53 -15.92 -5.56
CA ALA A 745 17.62 -16.37 -4.52
C ALA A 745 17.94 -17.81 -4.08
N ARG A 746 18.25 -18.03 -2.80
CA ARG A 746 18.70 -19.33 -2.31
C ARG A 746 18.19 -19.68 -0.92
N GLY A 747 17.62 -20.87 -0.77
CA GLY A 747 17.32 -21.47 0.53
C GLY A 747 15.84 -21.67 0.81
N ASN A 748 15.56 -22.40 1.88
CA ASN A 748 14.20 -22.82 2.22
C ASN A 748 13.34 -21.65 2.69
N GLY A 749 12.12 -21.55 2.16
CA GLY A 749 11.18 -20.47 2.51
C GLY A 749 11.45 -19.12 1.86
N VAL A 750 12.52 -18.99 1.06
CA VAL A 750 12.81 -17.75 0.32
C VAL A 750 11.70 -17.45 -0.67
N THR A 751 11.22 -16.21 -0.66
CA THR A 751 10.18 -15.69 -1.58
C THR A 751 10.63 -14.36 -2.17
N VAL A 752 10.59 -14.24 -3.49
CA VAL A 752 10.90 -12.97 -4.17
C VAL A 752 9.86 -12.68 -5.23
N ASP A 753 9.19 -11.54 -5.15
CA ASP A 753 8.28 -11.04 -6.18
C ASP A 753 8.95 -9.85 -6.90
N VAL A 754 9.20 -9.99 -8.20
CA VAL A 754 9.80 -8.97 -9.07
C VAL A 754 8.79 -8.51 -10.12
N ALA A 755 8.57 -7.20 -10.22
CA ALA A 755 7.69 -6.60 -11.22
C ALA A 755 8.33 -5.40 -11.93
N ASP A 756 8.02 -5.19 -13.20
CA ASP A 756 8.38 -3.98 -13.96
C ASP A 756 9.91 -3.69 -13.92
N ALA A 757 10.77 -4.70 -14.16
CA ALA A 757 12.22 -4.61 -13.91
C ALA A 757 13.10 -4.92 -15.13
N THR A 758 14.28 -4.30 -15.20
CA THR A 758 15.32 -4.57 -16.21
C THR A 758 16.58 -5.13 -15.58
N VAL A 759 17.16 -6.15 -16.20
CA VAL A 759 18.36 -6.86 -15.73
C VAL A 759 19.32 -7.00 -16.92
N THR A 760 20.40 -6.21 -16.97
CA THR A 760 21.22 -6.10 -18.20
C THR A 760 22.72 -6.23 -17.96
N ASP A 761 23.44 -6.68 -19.00
CA ASP A 761 24.91 -6.65 -19.08
C ASP A 761 25.60 -7.39 -17.94
N LEU A 762 25.34 -8.70 -17.84
CA LEU A 762 25.79 -9.53 -16.72
C LEU A 762 26.82 -10.59 -17.12
N SER A 763 27.83 -10.78 -16.26
CA SER A 763 28.93 -11.73 -16.51
C SER A 763 28.58 -13.19 -16.21
N SER A 764 27.42 -13.45 -15.61
CA SER A 764 26.92 -14.78 -15.23
C SER A 764 25.43 -14.92 -15.55
N SER A 765 24.55 -14.87 -14.55
CA SER A 765 23.10 -15.17 -14.69
C SER A 765 22.23 -13.96 -14.33
N GLY A 766 21.12 -13.79 -15.07
CA GLY A 766 20.11 -12.76 -14.81
C GLY A 766 19.37 -12.97 -13.49
N ILE A 767 18.54 -14.01 -13.43
CA ILE A 767 17.79 -14.39 -12.24
C ILE A 767 18.05 -15.88 -11.94
N ALA A 768 18.66 -16.16 -10.79
CA ALA A 768 19.11 -17.49 -10.40
C ALA A 768 18.44 -17.95 -9.09
N LEU A 769 17.99 -19.21 -9.07
CA LEU A 769 17.27 -19.84 -7.97
C LEU A 769 17.96 -21.15 -7.54
N GLN A 770 18.09 -21.38 -6.25
CA GLN A 770 18.67 -22.59 -5.64
C GLN A 770 17.90 -23.06 -4.39
N ASP A 771 18.17 -24.30 -3.97
CA ASP A 771 17.45 -25.01 -2.92
C ASP A 771 15.92 -24.99 -3.18
N SER A 772 15.06 -24.66 -2.22
CA SER A 772 13.59 -24.55 -2.42
C SER A 772 13.10 -23.09 -2.55
N ALA A 773 13.92 -22.19 -3.10
CA ALA A 773 13.55 -20.79 -3.30
C ALA A 773 12.38 -20.62 -4.29
N ARG A 774 11.51 -19.64 -4.05
CA ARG A 774 10.37 -19.29 -4.92
C ARG A 774 10.49 -17.87 -5.44
N VAL A 775 10.43 -17.70 -6.76
CA VAL A 775 10.49 -16.37 -7.39
C VAL A 775 9.33 -16.20 -8.38
N THR A 776 8.61 -15.08 -8.24
CA THR A 776 7.64 -14.60 -9.22
C THR A 776 8.29 -13.45 -10.00
N VAL A 777 8.23 -13.47 -11.33
CA VAL A 777 8.68 -12.38 -12.20
C VAL A 777 7.57 -11.99 -13.17
N GLU A 778 7.26 -10.69 -13.24
CA GLU A 778 6.18 -10.15 -14.08
C GLU A 778 6.66 -8.87 -14.80
N ARG A 779 6.56 -8.80 -16.13
CA ARG A 779 7.11 -7.67 -16.92
C ARG A 779 8.59 -7.41 -16.61
N VAL A 780 9.39 -8.46 -16.72
CA VAL A 780 10.84 -8.42 -16.50
C VAL A 780 11.58 -8.64 -17.82
N THR A 781 12.51 -7.74 -18.13
CA THR A 781 13.40 -7.84 -19.28
C THR A 781 14.81 -8.18 -18.81
N VAL A 782 15.38 -9.26 -19.36
CA VAL A 782 16.75 -9.71 -19.10
C VAL A 782 17.55 -9.63 -20.40
N GLU A 783 18.62 -8.85 -20.44
CA GLU A 783 19.42 -8.62 -21.65
C GLU A 783 20.90 -8.92 -21.45
N ARG A 784 21.56 -9.48 -22.47
CA ARG A 784 23.03 -9.60 -22.53
C ARG A 784 23.63 -10.29 -21.30
N THR A 785 23.19 -11.52 -21.04
CA THR A 785 23.73 -12.38 -19.96
C THR A 785 24.73 -13.38 -20.53
N ARG A 786 25.94 -13.44 -19.95
CA ARG A 786 26.99 -14.34 -20.45
C ARG A 786 26.62 -15.84 -20.36
N LEU A 787 25.86 -16.24 -19.34
CA LEU A 787 25.44 -17.63 -19.15
C LEU A 787 23.93 -17.79 -19.34
N PHE A 788 23.13 -17.34 -18.37
CA PHE A 788 21.71 -17.70 -18.33
C PHE A 788 20.80 -16.49 -18.10
N GLY A 789 19.65 -16.44 -18.79
CA GLY A 789 18.59 -15.50 -18.46
C GLY A 789 17.95 -15.85 -17.11
N PHE A 790 17.28 -17.00 -17.06
CA PHE A 790 16.76 -17.63 -15.86
C PHE A 790 17.53 -18.93 -15.56
N ASN A 791 17.96 -19.15 -14.31
CA ASN A 791 18.79 -20.28 -13.89
C ASN A 791 18.19 -20.95 -12.65
N CYS A 792 17.33 -21.95 -12.85
CA CYS A 792 16.61 -22.63 -11.77
C CYS A 792 17.26 -23.99 -11.46
N ARG A 793 17.63 -24.21 -10.20
CA ARG A 793 18.28 -25.46 -9.75
C ARG A 793 17.54 -26.08 -8.56
N ASP A 794 17.95 -27.28 -8.19
CA ASP A 794 17.47 -28.01 -7.01
C ASP A 794 15.94 -28.15 -7.04
N ASP A 795 15.21 -27.86 -5.96
CA ASP A 795 13.73 -27.91 -5.89
C ASP A 795 13.11 -26.50 -5.99
N SER A 796 13.75 -25.59 -6.73
CA SER A 796 13.29 -24.20 -6.85
C SER A 796 12.05 -24.05 -7.72
N HIS A 797 11.29 -22.97 -7.50
CA HIS A 797 10.07 -22.66 -8.25
C HIS A 797 10.13 -21.25 -8.85
N LEU A 798 10.06 -21.16 -10.18
CA LEU A 798 9.94 -19.91 -10.92
C LEU A 798 8.55 -19.79 -11.55
N VAL A 799 7.91 -18.64 -11.35
CA VAL A 799 6.71 -18.22 -12.11
C VAL A 799 7.07 -16.98 -12.92
N ALA A 800 7.07 -17.08 -14.24
CA ALA A 800 7.38 -15.98 -15.16
C ALA A 800 6.16 -15.57 -15.98
N ARG A 801 5.92 -14.26 -16.12
CA ARG A 801 4.78 -13.71 -16.87
C ARG A 801 5.18 -12.47 -17.64
N ASP A 802 4.89 -12.44 -18.95
CA ASP A 802 5.17 -11.29 -19.81
C ASP A 802 6.65 -10.87 -19.69
N CYS A 803 7.55 -11.83 -19.87
CA CYS A 803 8.98 -11.67 -19.66
C CYS A 803 9.74 -11.76 -20.98
N THR A 804 10.81 -10.98 -21.12
CA THR A 804 11.65 -10.99 -22.31
C THR A 804 13.10 -11.29 -21.94
N VAL A 805 13.75 -12.22 -22.65
CA VAL A 805 15.17 -12.56 -22.50
C VAL A 805 15.87 -12.38 -23.85
N THR A 806 16.82 -11.45 -23.93
CA THR A 806 17.55 -11.18 -25.18
C THR A 806 19.06 -11.40 -25.03
N GLU A 807 19.68 -11.97 -26.06
CA GLU A 807 21.13 -12.24 -26.10
C GLU A 807 21.69 -13.06 -24.90
N PRO A 808 21.06 -14.18 -24.48
CA PRO A 808 21.65 -15.09 -23.49
C PRO A 808 22.73 -15.99 -24.11
N GLY A 809 23.85 -16.16 -23.40
CA GLY A 809 25.03 -16.88 -23.89
C GLY A 809 24.91 -18.41 -23.94
N GLU A 810 24.53 -19.07 -22.83
CA GLU A 810 24.35 -20.54 -22.79
C GLU A 810 22.88 -20.96 -22.87
N ALA A 811 21.97 -20.31 -22.13
CA ALA A 811 20.54 -20.53 -22.33
C ALA A 811 19.63 -19.37 -21.86
N GLY A 812 18.49 -19.18 -22.53
CA GLY A 812 17.47 -18.23 -22.07
C GLY A 812 16.83 -18.66 -20.74
N VAL A 813 16.46 -19.94 -20.63
CA VAL A 813 16.04 -20.60 -19.39
C VAL A 813 16.85 -21.88 -19.19
N LEU A 814 17.46 -22.05 -18.02
CA LEU A 814 18.06 -23.30 -17.56
C LEU A 814 17.23 -23.87 -16.39
N THR A 815 16.89 -25.17 -16.44
CA THR A 815 16.38 -25.93 -15.30
C THR A 815 17.25 -27.16 -15.03
N VAL A 816 17.57 -27.43 -13.77
CA VAL A 816 18.40 -28.55 -13.29
C VAL A 816 17.80 -29.11 -12.00
N GLY A 817 17.93 -30.41 -11.73
CA GLY A 817 17.33 -31.05 -10.56
C GLY A 817 15.79 -31.13 -10.62
N GLY A 818 15.12 -30.97 -9.47
CA GLY A 818 13.66 -30.99 -9.34
C GLY A 818 12.93 -29.68 -9.70
N ALA A 819 13.65 -28.70 -10.26
CA ALA A 819 13.17 -27.34 -10.44
C ALA A 819 11.88 -27.28 -11.27
N THR A 820 10.95 -26.41 -10.85
CA THR A 820 9.65 -26.21 -11.52
C THR A 820 9.56 -24.81 -12.10
N VAL A 821 9.35 -24.71 -13.41
CA VAL A 821 9.13 -23.42 -14.12
C VAL A 821 7.72 -23.38 -14.68
N VAL A 822 6.99 -22.32 -14.36
CA VAL A 822 5.71 -21.97 -14.99
C VAL A 822 5.88 -20.63 -15.69
N ALA A 823 5.86 -20.61 -17.02
CA ALA A 823 6.08 -19.40 -17.82
C ALA A 823 4.89 -19.13 -18.74
N ASP A 824 4.41 -17.90 -18.77
CA ASP A 824 3.36 -17.44 -19.67
C ASP A 824 3.81 -16.15 -20.39
N LEU A 825 3.59 -16.05 -21.70
CA LEU A 825 4.04 -14.92 -22.53
C LEU A 825 5.56 -14.67 -22.38
N LEU A 826 6.37 -15.73 -22.39
CA LEU A 826 7.83 -15.65 -22.34
C LEU A 826 8.41 -15.48 -23.74
N THR A 827 9.14 -14.39 -23.97
CA THR A 827 9.87 -14.13 -25.22
C THR A 827 11.37 -14.35 -25.00
N ILE A 828 12.03 -15.16 -25.84
CA ILE A 828 13.47 -15.41 -25.84
C ILE A 828 14.02 -15.12 -27.24
N VAL A 829 15.06 -14.30 -27.37
CA VAL A 829 15.55 -13.81 -28.67
C VAL A 829 17.09 -13.82 -28.74
N ARG A 830 17.66 -14.25 -29.87
CA ARG A 830 19.11 -14.17 -30.17
C ARG A 830 19.99 -14.92 -29.16
N SER A 831 19.61 -16.17 -28.84
CA SER A 831 20.39 -17.02 -27.94
C SER A 831 21.61 -17.64 -28.64
N ALA A 832 22.80 -17.49 -28.04
CA ALA A 832 24.02 -18.13 -28.54
C ALA A 832 24.11 -19.63 -28.16
N GLY A 833 23.29 -20.06 -27.20
CA GLY A 833 23.08 -21.46 -26.84
C GLY A 833 21.64 -21.89 -27.06
N CYS A 834 21.06 -22.63 -26.11
CA CYS A 834 19.69 -23.13 -26.22
C CYS A 834 18.66 -22.08 -25.79
N GLY A 835 17.52 -21.96 -26.45
CA GLY A 835 16.45 -21.08 -25.97
C GLY A 835 15.97 -21.47 -24.56
N ILE A 836 15.58 -22.74 -24.40
CA ILE A 836 15.27 -23.37 -23.11
C ILE A 836 16.10 -24.66 -23.00
N LEU A 837 16.81 -24.85 -21.88
CA LEU A 837 17.59 -26.04 -21.57
C LEU A 837 17.09 -26.65 -20.25
N ALA A 838 16.46 -27.82 -20.32
CA ALA A 838 15.95 -28.52 -19.16
C ALA A 838 16.67 -29.85 -18.93
N ARG A 839 17.12 -30.06 -17.69
CA ARG A 839 17.89 -31.22 -17.27
C ARG A 839 17.26 -31.98 -16.11
N ASP A 840 17.75 -33.19 -15.88
CA ASP A 840 17.35 -34.09 -14.81
C ASP A 840 15.81 -34.29 -14.73
N ASN A 841 15.24 -34.29 -13.52
CA ASN A 841 13.83 -34.52 -13.22
C ASN A 841 13.00 -33.23 -13.14
N SER A 842 13.44 -32.16 -13.82
CA SER A 842 12.79 -30.85 -13.78
C SER A 842 11.43 -30.82 -14.49
N ARG A 843 10.61 -29.82 -14.16
CA ARG A 843 9.22 -29.71 -14.62
C ARG A 843 8.96 -28.34 -15.24
N LEU A 844 8.41 -28.32 -16.45
CA LEU A 844 8.13 -27.09 -17.16
C LEU A 844 6.68 -27.04 -17.63
N THR A 845 6.05 -25.88 -17.48
CA THR A 845 4.79 -25.54 -18.13
C THR A 845 4.95 -24.18 -18.75
N VAL A 846 4.95 -24.11 -20.07
CA VAL A 846 5.25 -22.90 -20.84
C VAL A 846 4.09 -22.65 -21.80
N THR A 847 3.46 -21.49 -21.68
CA THR A 847 2.28 -21.08 -22.47
C THR A 847 2.56 -19.79 -23.24
N HIS A 848 2.06 -19.68 -24.47
CA HIS A 848 2.16 -18.49 -25.31
C HIS A 848 3.60 -17.94 -25.50
N ALA A 849 4.62 -18.82 -25.46
CA ALA A 849 6.02 -18.38 -25.52
C ALA A 849 6.52 -18.20 -26.96
N ARG A 850 7.43 -17.25 -27.16
CA ARG A 850 8.10 -16.98 -28.45
C ARG A 850 9.60 -17.14 -28.27
N VAL A 851 10.16 -18.19 -28.83
CA VAL A 851 11.59 -18.53 -28.74
C VAL A 851 12.15 -18.39 -30.15
N ARG A 852 12.95 -17.34 -30.39
CA ARG A 852 13.37 -16.94 -31.75
C ARG A 852 14.87 -16.70 -31.89
N ASP A 853 15.37 -16.99 -33.09
CA ASP A 853 16.71 -16.68 -33.57
C ASP A 853 17.82 -17.21 -32.65
N GLY A 854 18.40 -18.38 -32.94
CA GLY A 854 19.44 -18.92 -32.07
C GLY A 854 20.43 -19.88 -32.71
N GLU A 855 21.60 -19.98 -32.10
CA GLU A 855 22.76 -20.69 -32.66
C GLU A 855 22.79 -22.19 -32.32
N SER A 856 21.95 -22.65 -31.37
CA SER A 856 21.79 -24.06 -30.99
C SER A 856 20.33 -24.53 -31.14
N ASP A 857 19.83 -25.40 -30.27
CA ASP A 857 18.43 -25.85 -30.26
C ASP A 857 17.49 -24.80 -29.66
N GLY A 858 16.23 -24.77 -30.09
CA GLY A 858 15.20 -23.91 -29.50
C GLY A 858 14.87 -24.32 -28.07
N ILE A 859 14.52 -25.58 -27.87
CA ILE A 859 14.24 -26.20 -26.57
C ILE A 859 14.96 -27.54 -26.51
N ARG A 860 15.75 -27.82 -25.47
CA ARG A 860 16.44 -29.11 -25.27
C ARG A 860 16.06 -29.73 -23.92
N LEU A 861 15.58 -30.98 -23.94
CA LEU A 861 15.00 -31.67 -22.78
C LEU A 861 15.67 -33.03 -22.51
N ASP A 862 16.30 -33.20 -21.34
CA ASP A 862 16.87 -34.49 -20.92
C ASP A 862 15.79 -35.58 -20.74
N PRO A 863 16.10 -36.89 -20.87
CA PRO A 863 15.13 -38.00 -20.84
C PRO A 863 14.18 -38.09 -19.63
N GLN A 864 14.50 -37.43 -18.51
CA GLN A 864 13.70 -37.47 -17.27
C GLN A 864 12.77 -36.26 -17.11
N VAL A 865 12.95 -35.18 -17.87
CA VAL A 865 12.19 -33.94 -17.78
C VAL A 865 10.72 -34.16 -18.15
N VAL A 866 9.81 -33.47 -17.46
CA VAL A 866 8.38 -33.43 -17.81
C VAL A 866 8.02 -32.00 -18.24
N GLY A 867 7.75 -31.81 -19.53
CA GLY A 867 7.39 -30.51 -20.10
C GLY A 867 5.96 -30.48 -20.65
N ARG A 868 5.29 -29.34 -20.53
CA ARG A 868 4.10 -28.97 -21.30
C ARG A 868 4.37 -27.65 -22.00
N PHE A 869 4.19 -27.60 -23.31
CA PHE A 869 4.34 -26.42 -24.15
C PHE A 869 3.05 -26.23 -24.95
N GLU A 870 2.44 -25.05 -24.84
CA GLU A 870 1.09 -24.78 -25.36
C GLU A 870 1.03 -23.38 -25.99
N ASP A 871 0.54 -23.29 -27.23
CA ASP A 871 0.48 -22.07 -28.05
C ASP A 871 1.86 -21.38 -28.23
N CYS A 872 2.94 -22.17 -28.34
CA CYS A 872 4.32 -21.67 -28.41
C CYS A 872 4.85 -21.57 -29.86
N GLU A 873 5.68 -20.56 -30.13
CA GLU A 873 6.35 -20.35 -31.42
C GLU A 873 7.86 -20.48 -31.26
N ILE A 874 8.49 -21.37 -32.05
CA ILE A 874 9.92 -21.67 -31.98
C ILE A 874 10.52 -21.62 -33.40
N THR A 875 11.27 -20.56 -33.71
CA THR A 875 11.70 -20.26 -35.09
C THR A 875 13.12 -19.71 -35.17
N GLY A 876 13.80 -19.89 -36.31
CA GLY A 876 15.12 -19.27 -36.54
C GLY A 876 16.30 -19.90 -35.78
N TYR A 877 16.17 -21.13 -35.30
CA TYR A 877 17.28 -21.87 -34.65
C TYR A 877 18.08 -22.68 -35.67
N ARG A 878 19.40 -22.82 -35.44
CA ARG A 878 20.29 -23.68 -36.25
C ARG A 878 20.22 -25.17 -35.88
N GLY A 879 19.88 -25.46 -34.62
CA GLY A 879 19.61 -26.81 -34.13
C GLY A 879 18.15 -27.22 -34.32
N GLU A 880 17.71 -28.21 -33.55
CA GLU A 880 16.30 -28.62 -33.55
C GLU A 880 15.43 -27.61 -32.78
N ALA A 881 14.21 -27.35 -33.24
CA ALA A 881 13.29 -26.44 -32.55
C ALA A 881 12.89 -27.00 -31.17
N VAL A 882 12.62 -28.31 -31.07
CA VAL A 882 12.45 -29.04 -29.82
C VAL A 882 13.23 -30.34 -29.91
N ALA A 883 14.32 -30.44 -29.15
CA ALA A 883 15.21 -31.58 -29.06
C ALA A 883 15.00 -32.37 -27.76
N GLY A 884 15.02 -33.70 -27.85
CA GLY A 884 15.01 -34.58 -26.68
C GLY A 884 13.70 -35.35 -26.49
N ASN A 885 13.29 -35.52 -25.23
CA ASN A 885 12.47 -36.64 -24.79
C ASN A 885 11.02 -36.73 -25.35
N ASP A 886 10.47 -37.95 -25.40
CA ASP A 886 9.07 -38.25 -25.77
C ASP A 886 8.04 -37.91 -24.66
N ARG A 887 8.46 -37.24 -23.58
CA ARG A 887 7.62 -36.91 -22.40
C ARG A 887 7.16 -35.45 -22.40
N ALA A 888 7.59 -34.65 -23.37
CA ALA A 888 7.11 -33.31 -23.59
C ALA A 888 5.74 -33.34 -24.29
N VAL A 889 4.73 -32.73 -23.68
CA VAL A 889 3.42 -32.52 -24.32
C VAL A 889 3.46 -31.21 -25.09
N LEU A 890 3.38 -31.29 -26.42
CA LEU A 890 3.35 -30.14 -27.33
C LEU A 890 1.92 -29.93 -27.85
N ILE A 891 1.38 -28.71 -27.71
CA ILE A 891 0.03 -28.31 -28.12
C ILE A 891 0.14 -26.98 -28.88
N ASP A 892 -0.33 -26.92 -30.14
CA ASP A 892 -0.14 -25.78 -31.07
C ASP A 892 1.28 -25.18 -31.05
N VAL A 893 2.31 -26.03 -30.98
CA VAL A 893 3.71 -25.58 -31.01
C VAL A 893 4.17 -25.46 -32.45
N ARG A 894 4.48 -24.22 -32.88
CA ARG A 894 4.90 -23.91 -34.25
C ARG A 894 6.42 -23.96 -34.35
N THR A 895 6.93 -24.93 -35.12
CA THR A 895 8.36 -25.12 -35.37
C THR A 895 8.67 -24.85 -36.85
N GLY A 896 9.07 -23.61 -37.17
CA GLY A 896 9.22 -23.12 -38.54
C GLY A 896 10.66 -22.87 -38.95
N ALA A 897 11.09 -23.49 -40.05
CA ALA A 897 12.43 -23.35 -40.61
C ALA A 897 12.37 -22.97 -42.10
N THR A 898 12.14 -21.68 -42.39
CA THR A 898 12.66 -20.92 -43.55
C THR A 898 12.17 -19.46 -43.49
N ALA A 899 12.86 -18.54 -44.17
CA ALA A 899 12.46 -17.13 -44.31
C ALA A 899 11.25 -16.90 -45.25
N GLU A 900 10.48 -17.95 -45.52
CA GLU A 900 9.25 -17.93 -46.32
C GLU A 900 8.03 -18.20 -45.43
N ASP A 901 8.14 -19.11 -44.43
CA ASP A 901 7.14 -19.26 -43.35
C ASP A 901 7.01 -18.00 -42.49
N ALA A 902 8.10 -17.26 -42.28
CA ALA A 902 8.10 -15.95 -41.61
C ALA A 902 7.25 -14.87 -42.33
N ARG A 903 6.74 -15.16 -43.54
CA ARG A 903 5.82 -14.31 -44.32
C ARG A 903 4.39 -14.83 -44.36
N GLN A 904 4.06 -15.92 -43.66
CA GLN A 904 2.67 -16.31 -43.43
C GLN A 904 2.14 -15.68 -42.13
N PRO A 905 1.19 -14.73 -42.20
CA PRO A 905 0.43 -14.35 -41.00
C PRO A 905 -0.33 -15.58 -40.49
N GLU A 906 -0.46 -15.70 -39.17
CA GLU A 906 -0.92 -16.93 -38.51
C GLU A 906 -2.23 -17.46 -39.13
N ALA A 907 -2.28 -18.75 -39.48
CA ALA A 907 -3.45 -19.36 -40.07
C ALA A 907 -4.56 -19.56 -39.03
N GLY A 908 -5.31 -18.50 -38.71
CA GLY A 908 -6.40 -18.54 -37.75
C GLY A 908 -7.34 -17.32 -37.85
N PRO A 909 -8.66 -17.48 -37.64
CA PRO A 909 -9.64 -16.38 -37.76
C PRO A 909 -9.37 -15.17 -36.85
N LEU A 910 -8.72 -15.37 -35.69
CA LEU A 910 -8.31 -14.28 -34.80
C LEU A 910 -7.14 -13.48 -35.37
N ALA A 911 -6.17 -14.13 -36.02
CA ALA A 911 -5.04 -13.47 -36.66
C ALA A 911 -5.46 -12.77 -37.97
N GLU A 912 -6.41 -13.34 -38.71
CA GLU A 912 -7.07 -12.66 -39.82
C GLU A 912 -7.80 -11.39 -39.35
N LEU A 913 -8.46 -11.42 -38.18
CA LEU A 913 -9.05 -10.23 -37.57
C LEU A 913 -7.99 -9.21 -37.14
N GLN A 914 -6.85 -9.64 -36.59
CA GLN A 914 -5.77 -8.73 -36.19
C GLN A 914 -5.07 -8.08 -37.40
N SER A 915 -4.96 -8.79 -38.52
CA SER A 915 -4.36 -8.27 -39.77
C SER A 915 -5.28 -7.38 -40.60
N MET A 916 -6.60 -7.33 -40.32
CA MET A 916 -7.47 -6.30 -40.88
C MET A 916 -6.97 -4.90 -40.50
N ILE A 917 -6.83 -4.01 -41.47
CA ILE A 917 -6.39 -2.62 -41.24
C ILE A 917 -7.41 -1.88 -40.36
N GLY A 918 -6.90 -1.03 -39.46
CA GLY A 918 -7.67 -0.22 -38.52
C GLY A 918 -8.45 -1.02 -37.46
N LEU A 919 -9.68 -0.56 -37.17
CA LEU A 919 -10.67 -1.24 -36.32
C LEU A 919 -10.26 -1.51 -34.86
N ALA A 920 -9.34 -0.71 -34.29
CA ALA A 920 -8.78 -0.94 -32.94
C ALA A 920 -9.84 -1.17 -31.83
N ALA A 921 -10.90 -0.36 -31.78
CA ALA A 921 -11.99 -0.50 -30.80
C ALA A 921 -12.77 -1.83 -30.95
N VAL A 922 -12.97 -2.28 -32.19
CA VAL A 922 -13.65 -3.54 -32.50
C VAL A 922 -12.75 -4.73 -32.14
N LYS A 923 -11.47 -4.69 -32.51
CA LYS A 923 -10.47 -5.70 -32.14
C LYS A 923 -10.41 -5.88 -30.61
N GLN A 924 -10.28 -4.79 -29.85
CA GLN A 924 -10.24 -4.82 -28.39
C GLN A 924 -11.50 -5.49 -27.79
N GLN A 925 -12.69 -5.17 -28.30
CA GLN A 925 -13.93 -5.76 -27.79
C GLN A 925 -14.09 -7.24 -28.16
N VAL A 926 -13.62 -7.68 -29.33
CA VAL A 926 -13.60 -9.10 -29.71
C VAL A 926 -12.63 -9.89 -28.82
N THR A 927 -11.47 -9.33 -28.46
CA THR A 927 -10.56 -9.91 -27.46
C THR A 927 -11.27 -10.08 -26.12
N VAL A 928 -11.91 -9.02 -25.59
CA VAL A 928 -12.66 -9.08 -24.31
C VAL A 928 -13.74 -10.17 -24.32
N GLN A 929 -14.44 -10.39 -25.45
CA GLN A 929 -15.42 -11.47 -25.56
C GLN A 929 -14.77 -12.86 -25.62
N THR A 930 -13.64 -12.99 -26.32
CA THR A 930 -12.83 -14.22 -26.38
C THR A 930 -12.36 -14.64 -24.98
N ASP A 931 -11.87 -13.68 -24.20
CA ASP A 931 -11.39 -13.91 -22.82
C ASP A 931 -12.51 -14.34 -21.88
N LEU A 932 -13.70 -13.75 -22.01
CA LEU A 932 -14.87 -14.14 -21.23
C LEU A 932 -15.34 -15.57 -21.54
N ILE A 933 -15.23 -16.01 -22.79
CA ILE A 933 -15.56 -17.39 -23.20
C ILE A 933 -14.53 -18.37 -22.64
N ARG A 934 -13.23 -18.06 -22.75
CA ARG A 934 -12.15 -18.85 -22.14
C ARG A 934 -12.36 -19.00 -20.63
N LEU A 935 -12.67 -17.90 -19.94
CA LEU A 935 -12.99 -17.89 -18.52
C LEU A 935 -14.24 -18.72 -18.17
N ALA A 936 -15.31 -18.62 -18.97
CA ALA A 936 -16.52 -19.42 -18.75
C ALA A 936 -16.24 -20.92 -18.88
N ARG A 937 -15.43 -21.33 -19.86
CA ARG A 937 -14.98 -22.71 -20.07
C ARG A 937 -14.15 -23.22 -18.89
N TRP A 938 -13.10 -22.52 -18.47
CA TRP A 938 -12.28 -22.93 -17.32
C TRP A 938 -13.10 -23.05 -16.02
N ARG A 939 -14.10 -22.18 -15.84
CA ARG A 939 -15.03 -22.28 -14.70
C ARG A 939 -15.90 -23.54 -14.78
N ALA A 940 -16.43 -23.87 -15.95
CA ALA A 940 -17.20 -25.10 -16.16
C ALA A 940 -16.34 -26.36 -15.93
N GLU A 941 -15.11 -26.39 -16.45
CA GLU A 941 -14.12 -27.46 -16.23
C GLU A 941 -13.76 -27.61 -14.73
N ALA A 942 -13.75 -26.50 -13.98
CA ALA A 942 -13.57 -26.47 -12.52
C ALA A 942 -14.86 -26.73 -11.69
N GLY A 943 -15.99 -27.06 -12.32
CA GLY A 943 -17.27 -27.29 -11.64
C GLY A 943 -17.91 -26.03 -11.03
N LEU A 944 -17.48 -24.84 -11.44
CA LEU A 944 -17.99 -23.54 -11.00
C LEU A 944 -19.03 -22.99 -11.99
N PRO A 945 -20.05 -22.24 -11.52
CA PRO A 945 -21.03 -21.64 -12.42
C PRO A 945 -20.36 -20.62 -13.36
N ALA A 946 -20.61 -20.75 -14.65
CA ALA A 946 -20.17 -19.78 -15.65
C ALA A 946 -20.78 -18.39 -15.38
N PRO A 947 -20.09 -17.28 -15.70
CA PRO A 947 -20.69 -15.95 -15.66
C PRO A 947 -21.84 -15.86 -16.68
N PRO A 948 -22.88 -15.05 -16.43
CA PRO A 948 -23.93 -14.82 -17.42
C PRO A 948 -23.33 -14.13 -18.65
N MET A 949 -23.37 -14.82 -19.79
CA MET A 949 -22.86 -14.31 -21.06
C MET A 949 -24.00 -13.80 -21.93
N ALA A 950 -23.76 -12.69 -22.63
CA ALA A 950 -24.68 -12.15 -23.61
C ALA A 950 -24.02 -12.23 -24.98
N HIS A 951 -24.50 -13.16 -25.80
CA HIS A 951 -23.86 -13.57 -27.04
C HIS A 951 -24.23 -12.71 -28.26
N HIS A 952 -25.27 -11.88 -28.16
CA HIS A 952 -25.79 -11.08 -29.28
C HIS A 952 -25.21 -9.65 -29.28
N LEU A 953 -24.92 -9.15 -30.49
CA LEU A 953 -24.16 -7.91 -30.70
C LEU A 953 -24.86 -6.98 -31.69
N VAL A 954 -24.64 -5.67 -31.55
CA VAL A 954 -25.06 -4.67 -32.54
C VAL A 954 -23.83 -4.11 -33.22
N PHE A 955 -23.79 -4.10 -34.56
CA PHE A 955 -22.69 -3.56 -35.35
C PHE A 955 -23.13 -2.21 -35.95
N SER A 956 -22.57 -1.13 -35.44
CA SER A 956 -23.02 0.25 -35.69
C SER A 956 -21.97 1.02 -36.48
N GLY A 957 -22.32 1.68 -37.59
CA GLY A 957 -21.44 2.65 -38.24
C GLY A 957 -21.62 2.81 -39.76
N PRO A 958 -20.80 3.64 -40.44
CA PRO A 958 -20.90 3.93 -41.88
C PRO A 958 -20.78 2.69 -42.79
N PRO A 959 -21.20 2.77 -44.07
CA PRO A 959 -21.11 1.64 -44.98
C PRO A 959 -19.64 1.41 -45.41
N GLY A 960 -19.25 0.16 -45.65
CA GLY A 960 -17.88 -0.18 -46.06
C GLY A 960 -16.83 -0.21 -44.95
N THR A 961 -17.22 -0.18 -43.67
CA THR A 961 -16.30 -0.26 -42.50
C THR A 961 -15.97 -1.68 -42.04
N GLY A 962 -16.24 -2.72 -42.86
CA GLY A 962 -15.85 -4.10 -42.55
C GLY A 962 -16.80 -4.91 -41.65
N LYS A 963 -17.99 -4.38 -41.30
CA LYS A 963 -19.01 -5.05 -40.44
C LYS A 963 -19.24 -6.54 -40.78
N THR A 964 -19.62 -6.87 -42.02
CA THR A 964 -19.90 -8.25 -42.44
C THR A 964 -18.65 -9.15 -42.39
N SER A 965 -17.47 -8.61 -42.69
CA SER A 965 -16.19 -9.33 -42.61
C SER A 965 -15.87 -9.72 -41.17
N VAL A 966 -15.98 -8.75 -40.23
CA VAL A 966 -15.78 -9.02 -38.80
C VAL A 966 -16.83 -9.99 -38.25
N ALA A 967 -18.09 -9.92 -38.71
CA ALA A 967 -19.13 -10.87 -38.30
C ALA A 967 -18.80 -12.32 -38.71
N ARG A 968 -18.23 -12.51 -39.90
CA ARG A 968 -17.74 -13.82 -40.38
C ARG A 968 -16.60 -14.35 -39.52
N LEU A 969 -15.57 -13.53 -39.27
CA LEU A 969 -14.43 -13.88 -38.44
C LEU A 969 -14.85 -14.19 -37.01
N TYR A 970 -15.75 -13.38 -36.43
CA TYR A 970 -16.28 -13.60 -35.09
C TYR A 970 -16.98 -14.96 -34.98
N GLY A 971 -17.80 -15.36 -35.95
CA GLY A 971 -18.41 -16.70 -35.98
C GLY A 971 -17.38 -17.82 -35.98
N GLN A 972 -16.33 -17.70 -36.78
CA GLN A 972 -15.23 -18.68 -36.86
C GLN A 972 -14.40 -18.72 -35.56
N ILE A 973 -14.10 -17.57 -34.94
CA ILE A 973 -13.43 -17.46 -33.63
C ILE A 973 -14.26 -18.21 -32.57
N LEU A 974 -15.57 -17.97 -32.51
CA LEU A 974 -16.45 -18.65 -31.56
C LEU A 974 -16.51 -20.17 -31.77
N ALA A 975 -16.44 -20.65 -33.01
CA ALA A 975 -16.36 -22.08 -33.29
C ALA A 975 -15.01 -22.68 -32.88
N ALA A 976 -13.89 -22.00 -33.15
CA ALA A 976 -12.56 -22.43 -32.70
C ALA A 976 -12.45 -22.51 -31.17
N LEU A 977 -13.14 -21.61 -30.45
CA LEU A 977 -13.21 -21.62 -28.98
C LEU A 977 -14.21 -22.65 -28.41
N GLY A 978 -14.99 -23.33 -29.26
CA GLY A 978 -16.02 -24.29 -28.85
C GLY A 978 -17.33 -23.66 -28.33
N ALA A 979 -17.50 -22.33 -28.49
CA ALA A 979 -18.73 -21.62 -28.12
C ALA A 979 -19.85 -21.74 -29.17
N LEU A 980 -19.51 -22.08 -30.42
CA LEU A 980 -20.46 -22.40 -31.48
C LEU A 980 -20.08 -23.73 -32.16
N LYS A 981 -21.08 -24.47 -32.64
CA LYS A 981 -20.86 -25.81 -33.25
C LYS A 981 -20.21 -25.77 -34.64
N LYS A 982 -20.35 -24.67 -35.39
CA LYS A 982 -19.90 -24.54 -36.79
C LYS A 982 -19.36 -23.16 -37.16
N GLY A 983 -19.86 -22.08 -36.55
CA GLY A 983 -19.35 -20.72 -36.76
C GLY A 983 -19.66 -20.10 -38.13
N HIS A 984 -20.53 -20.71 -38.93
CA HIS A 984 -20.90 -20.20 -40.26
C HIS A 984 -21.76 -18.94 -40.15
N LEU A 985 -21.62 -18.03 -41.12
CA LEU A 985 -22.39 -16.79 -41.22
C LEU A 985 -23.61 -16.97 -42.14
N ILE A 986 -24.80 -16.63 -41.65
CA ILE A 986 -26.03 -16.46 -42.44
C ILE A 986 -26.35 -14.97 -42.46
N GLU A 987 -26.16 -14.33 -43.61
CA GLU A 987 -26.47 -12.92 -43.85
C GLU A 987 -27.88 -12.78 -44.44
N VAL A 988 -28.68 -11.84 -43.91
CA VAL A 988 -30.06 -11.57 -44.32
C VAL A 988 -30.42 -10.10 -44.21
N ALA A 989 -31.40 -9.66 -45.00
CA ALA A 989 -32.03 -8.35 -44.91
C ALA A 989 -33.54 -8.47 -44.56
N ARG A 990 -34.25 -7.33 -44.45
CA ARG A 990 -35.71 -7.30 -44.21
C ARG A 990 -36.49 -8.20 -45.17
N GLY A 991 -36.10 -8.21 -46.45
CA GLY A 991 -36.74 -9.02 -47.49
C GLY A 991 -36.67 -10.53 -47.25
N ASP A 992 -35.72 -11.02 -46.45
CA ASP A 992 -35.56 -12.44 -46.10
C ASP A 992 -36.34 -12.84 -44.86
N LEU A 993 -36.63 -11.89 -43.97
CA LEU A 993 -37.31 -12.13 -42.69
C LEU A 993 -38.82 -11.91 -42.77
N VAL A 994 -39.26 -10.90 -43.52
CA VAL A 994 -40.66 -10.49 -43.62
C VAL A 994 -41.37 -11.21 -44.77
N GLY A 995 -42.59 -11.68 -44.55
CA GLY A 995 -43.44 -12.31 -45.56
C GLY A 995 -44.32 -11.31 -46.32
N GLU A 996 -44.79 -11.69 -47.51
CA GLU A 996 -45.72 -10.89 -48.33
C GLU A 996 -47.17 -10.93 -47.83
N TYR A 997 -47.52 -11.93 -47.02
CA TYR A 997 -48.87 -12.20 -46.52
C TYR A 997 -48.85 -12.40 -44.99
N LEU A 998 -49.94 -12.01 -44.32
CA LEU A 998 -50.13 -12.19 -42.87
C LEU A 998 -49.89 -13.63 -42.42
N GLY A 999 -49.12 -13.81 -41.35
CA GLY A 999 -48.77 -15.12 -40.78
C GLY A 999 -47.65 -15.88 -41.49
N HIS A 1000 -47.13 -15.39 -42.63
CA HIS A 1000 -45.97 -15.99 -43.29
C HIS A 1000 -44.64 -15.48 -42.71
N THR A 1001 -44.61 -14.30 -42.08
CA THR A 1001 -43.40 -13.70 -41.49
C THR A 1001 -42.80 -14.56 -40.38
N ALA A 1002 -43.61 -15.02 -39.42
CA ALA A 1002 -43.13 -15.90 -38.36
C ALA A 1002 -42.44 -17.16 -38.90
N GLN A 1003 -43.04 -17.82 -39.90
CA GLN A 1003 -42.45 -19.01 -40.54
C GLN A 1003 -41.14 -18.69 -41.27
N LYS A 1004 -41.07 -17.53 -41.95
CA LYS A 1004 -39.90 -17.11 -42.72
C LYS A 1004 -38.73 -16.75 -41.80
N THR A 1005 -38.99 -15.99 -40.75
CA THR A 1005 -38.03 -15.65 -39.68
C THR A 1005 -37.51 -16.91 -38.99
N GLN A 1006 -38.40 -17.86 -38.63
CA GLN A 1006 -38.02 -19.15 -38.05
C GLN A 1006 -37.07 -19.95 -38.96
N ARG A 1007 -37.44 -20.13 -40.25
CA ARG A 1007 -36.59 -20.85 -41.23
C ARG A 1007 -35.22 -20.20 -41.39
N VAL A 1008 -35.13 -18.88 -41.35
CA VAL A 1008 -33.85 -18.15 -41.40
C VAL A 1008 -33.01 -18.44 -40.15
N PHE A 1009 -33.62 -18.34 -38.96
CA PHE A 1009 -32.94 -18.59 -37.69
C PHE A 1009 -32.46 -20.04 -37.55
N ASP A 1010 -33.26 -21.02 -37.97
CA ASP A 1010 -32.89 -22.43 -37.92
C ASP A 1010 -31.68 -22.76 -38.82
N ARG A 1011 -31.52 -22.07 -39.96
CA ARG A 1011 -30.30 -22.18 -40.79
C ARG A 1011 -29.05 -21.62 -40.10
N ALA A 1012 -29.21 -20.68 -39.16
CA ALA A 1012 -28.11 -20.10 -38.41
C ALA A 1012 -27.70 -20.90 -37.15
N ARG A 1013 -28.41 -21.99 -36.80
CA ARG A 1013 -28.08 -22.86 -35.65
C ARG A 1013 -26.66 -23.42 -35.73
N GLY A 1014 -25.90 -23.19 -34.67
CA GLY A 1014 -24.47 -23.49 -34.57
C GLY A 1014 -23.56 -22.41 -35.16
N GLY A 1015 -24.10 -21.25 -35.57
CA GLY A 1015 -23.39 -20.17 -36.28
C GLY A 1015 -23.90 -18.78 -35.91
N VAL A 1016 -23.72 -17.84 -36.85
CA VAL A 1016 -24.05 -16.42 -36.70
C VAL A 1016 -25.18 -16.04 -37.67
N LEU A 1017 -26.24 -15.42 -37.15
CA LEU A 1017 -27.28 -14.75 -37.94
C LEU A 1017 -26.96 -13.24 -38.00
N PHE A 1018 -26.55 -12.75 -39.16
CA PHE A 1018 -26.25 -11.34 -39.40
C PHE A 1018 -27.41 -10.68 -40.16
N ILE A 1019 -28.04 -9.70 -39.52
CA ILE A 1019 -29.17 -8.95 -40.08
C ILE A 1019 -28.64 -7.59 -40.51
N ASP A 1020 -28.46 -7.40 -41.81
CA ASP A 1020 -28.04 -6.09 -42.35
C ASP A 1020 -29.23 -5.13 -42.45
N GLU A 1021 -28.92 -3.84 -42.28
CA GLU A 1021 -29.89 -2.75 -42.12
C GLU A 1021 -31.07 -3.11 -41.19
N ALA A 1022 -30.79 -3.70 -40.03
CA ALA A 1022 -31.80 -4.27 -39.13
C ALA A 1022 -32.89 -3.25 -38.70
N TYR A 1023 -32.54 -1.97 -38.62
CA TYR A 1023 -33.47 -0.86 -38.39
C TYR A 1023 -34.63 -0.80 -39.39
N SER A 1024 -34.46 -1.35 -40.60
CA SER A 1024 -35.51 -1.43 -41.62
C SER A 1024 -36.70 -2.28 -41.17
N LEU A 1025 -36.51 -3.25 -40.26
CA LEU A 1025 -37.60 -4.04 -39.66
C LEU A 1025 -38.53 -3.16 -38.81
N ALA A 1026 -37.97 -2.22 -38.05
CA ALA A 1026 -38.70 -1.32 -37.14
C ALA A 1026 -39.37 -0.13 -37.86
N ARG A 1027 -39.05 0.14 -39.13
CA ARG A 1027 -39.69 1.22 -39.91
C ARG A 1027 -41.15 0.87 -40.22
N ARG A 1028 -42.08 1.74 -39.78
CA ARG A 1028 -43.51 1.69 -40.14
C ARG A 1028 -43.74 2.44 -41.46
N PHE A 1029 -44.18 1.72 -42.49
CA PHE A 1029 -44.51 2.30 -43.79
C PHE A 1029 -46.04 2.42 -43.94
N GLY A 1030 -46.58 3.61 -43.68
CA GLY A 1030 -48.00 3.92 -43.92
C GLY A 1030 -48.99 3.21 -42.99
N ALA A 1031 -50.28 3.41 -43.28
CA ALA A 1031 -51.40 2.84 -42.52
C ALA A 1031 -51.74 1.42 -43.02
N GLY A 1032 -50.85 0.45 -42.78
CA GLY A 1032 -51.13 -0.94 -43.10
C GLY A 1032 -49.97 -1.91 -42.85
N THR A 1033 -50.22 -2.91 -41.99
CA THR A 1033 -49.43 -4.13 -41.75
C THR A 1033 -48.15 -4.02 -40.88
N ASP A 1034 -48.26 -4.47 -39.62
CA ASP A 1034 -47.18 -4.57 -38.62
C ASP A 1034 -46.21 -5.75 -38.86
N LEU A 1035 -46.05 -6.23 -40.11
CA LEU A 1035 -45.29 -7.44 -40.43
C LEU A 1035 -43.79 -7.34 -40.04
N GLY A 1036 -43.22 -6.14 -40.00
CA GLY A 1036 -41.86 -5.94 -39.50
C GLY A 1036 -41.73 -6.16 -37.99
N GLN A 1037 -42.79 -5.88 -37.23
CA GLN A 1037 -42.84 -6.11 -35.79
C GLN A 1037 -43.02 -7.60 -35.47
N GLU A 1038 -43.83 -8.32 -36.26
CA GLU A 1038 -43.97 -9.79 -36.17
C GLU A 1038 -42.60 -10.50 -36.28
N ALA A 1039 -41.74 -10.05 -37.21
CA ALA A 1039 -40.38 -10.56 -37.34
C ALA A 1039 -39.50 -10.25 -36.10
N ILE A 1040 -39.60 -9.05 -35.54
CA ILE A 1040 -38.86 -8.64 -34.33
C ILE A 1040 -39.28 -9.48 -33.12
N ASP A 1041 -40.57 -9.72 -32.93
CA ASP A 1041 -41.09 -10.45 -31.77
C ASP A 1041 -40.71 -11.93 -31.83
N VAL A 1042 -40.79 -12.55 -33.02
CA VAL A 1042 -40.33 -13.93 -33.27
C VAL A 1042 -38.81 -14.06 -33.08
N LEU A 1043 -38.02 -13.14 -33.64
CA LEU A 1043 -36.57 -13.12 -33.46
C LEU A 1043 -36.19 -12.98 -31.97
N THR A 1044 -36.84 -12.06 -31.26
CA THR A 1044 -36.61 -11.80 -29.82
C THR A 1044 -36.89 -13.04 -28.97
N LYS A 1045 -37.92 -13.81 -29.30
CA LYS A 1045 -38.20 -15.10 -28.66
C LYS A 1045 -37.10 -16.13 -28.95
N LEU A 1046 -36.72 -16.30 -30.21
CA LEU A 1046 -35.73 -17.30 -30.63
C LEU A 1046 -34.33 -17.01 -30.06
N MET A 1047 -33.98 -15.74 -29.90
CA MET A 1047 -32.76 -15.30 -29.19
C MET A 1047 -32.74 -15.74 -27.72
N GLU A 1048 -33.89 -15.82 -27.04
CA GLU A 1048 -33.96 -16.36 -25.67
C GLU A 1048 -33.83 -17.89 -25.67
N ASP A 1049 -34.68 -18.56 -26.47
CA ASP A 1049 -34.81 -20.02 -26.48
C ASP A 1049 -33.52 -20.73 -26.95
N HIS A 1050 -32.67 -20.05 -27.73
CA HIS A 1050 -31.48 -20.61 -28.38
C HIS A 1050 -30.20 -19.77 -28.20
N ARG A 1051 -30.08 -19.02 -27.09
CA ARG A 1051 -28.94 -18.14 -26.80
C ARG A 1051 -27.55 -18.80 -26.84
N ASP A 1052 -27.50 -20.11 -26.54
CA ASP A 1052 -26.27 -20.91 -26.46
C ASP A 1052 -25.95 -21.63 -27.79
N ASP A 1053 -26.84 -21.52 -28.80
CA ASP A 1053 -26.73 -22.20 -30.11
C ASP A 1053 -26.62 -21.23 -31.30
N VAL A 1054 -27.02 -19.96 -31.16
CA VAL A 1054 -27.02 -18.95 -32.24
C VAL A 1054 -26.53 -17.60 -31.73
N VAL A 1055 -25.63 -16.96 -32.48
CA VAL A 1055 -25.27 -15.55 -32.29
C VAL A 1055 -26.01 -14.68 -33.28
N VAL A 1056 -26.94 -13.83 -32.81
CA VAL A 1056 -27.55 -12.79 -33.65
C VAL A 1056 -26.69 -11.51 -33.61
N ILE A 1057 -26.38 -10.98 -34.79
CA ILE A 1057 -25.73 -9.68 -34.98
C ILE A 1057 -26.66 -8.78 -35.79
N ALA A 1058 -27.09 -7.66 -35.22
CA ALA A 1058 -27.89 -6.66 -35.92
C ALA A 1058 -27.00 -5.52 -36.39
N ALA A 1059 -26.99 -5.22 -37.69
CA ALA A 1059 -26.11 -4.21 -38.28
C ALA A 1059 -26.88 -3.01 -38.86
N GLY A 1060 -26.24 -1.83 -38.86
CA GLY A 1060 -26.78 -0.63 -39.49
C GLY A 1060 -26.02 0.65 -39.16
N TYR A 1061 -26.61 1.79 -39.53
CA TYR A 1061 -26.12 3.13 -39.22
C TYR A 1061 -26.41 3.53 -37.76
N THR A 1062 -25.57 4.39 -37.18
CA THR A 1062 -25.52 4.57 -35.71
C THR A 1062 -26.80 5.13 -35.09
N ASP A 1063 -27.45 6.11 -35.71
CA ASP A 1063 -28.66 6.72 -35.15
C ASP A 1063 -29.92 5.87 -35.41
N GLU A 1064 -29.96 5.19 -36.56
CA GLU A 1064 -31.01 4.23 -36.89
C GLU A 1064 -30.96 2.98 -36.01
N MET A 1065 -29.77 2.48 -35.64
CA MET A 1065 -29.64 1.35 -34.72
C MET A 1065 -30.05 1.70 -33.28
N ARG A 1066 -29.90 2.96 -32.85
CA ARG A 1066 -30.50 3.44 -31.59
C ARG A 1066 -32.02 3.31 -31.64
N THR A 1067 -32.63 3.77 -32.74
CA THR A 1067 -34.08 3.69 -32.99
C THR A 1067 -34.57 2.24 -33.05
N PHE A 1068 -33.80 1.34 -33.67
CA PHE A 1068 -34.09 -0.10 -33.70
C PHE A 1068 -34.15 -0.72 -32.30
N LEU A 1069 -33.16 -0.46 -31.45
CA LEU A 1069 -33.12 -1.01 -30.09
C LEU A 1069 -34.23 -0.45 -29.19
N GLU A 1070 -34.74 0.75 -29.49
CA GLU A 1070 -35.86 1.36 -28.77
C GLU A 1070 -37.23 0.88 -29.26
N SER A 1071 -37.31 0.23 -30.43
CA SER A 1071 -38.57 -0.27 -31.00
C SER A 1071 -39.21 -1.44 -30.22
N ASN A 1072 -38.41 -2.23 -29.51
CA ASN A 1072 -38.90 -3.31 -28.65
C ASN A 1072 -37.98 -3.45 -27.41
N PRO A 1073 -38.50 -3.35 -26.17
CA PRO A 1073 -37.70 -3.51 -24.94
C PRO A 1073 -36.93 -4.85 -24.86
N GLY A 1074 -37.45 -5.91 -25.47
CA GLY A 1074 -36.83 -7.23 -25.52
C GLY A 1074 -35.62 -7.33 -26.45
N LEU A 1075 -35.46 -6.40 -27.41
CA LEU A 1075 -34.21 -6.25 -28.17
C LEU A 1075 -33.13 -5.64 -27.28
N ARG A 1076 -33.44 -4.54 -26.57
CA ARG A 1076 -32.51 -3.82 -25.69
C ARG A 1076 -31.98 -4.67 -24.53
N SER A 1077 -32.76 -5.65 -24.04
CA SER A 1077 -32.29 -6.58 -23.01
C SER A 1077 -31.35 -7.68 -23.54
N ARG A 1078 -31.46 -8.04 -24.82
CA ARG A 1078 -30.70 -9.15 -25.43
C ARG A 1078 -29.46 -8.68 -26.17
N PHE A 1079 -29.53 -7.54 -26.83
CA PHE A 1079 -28.39 -6.83 -27.42
C PHE A 1079 -27.66 -6.00 -26.35
N SER A 1080 -26.89 -6.70 -25.51
CA SER A 1080 -26.19 -6.07 -24.36
C SER A 1080 -25.02 -5.15 -24.75
N ARG A 1081 -24.48 -5.28 -25.96
CA ARG A 1081 -23.31 -4.50 -26.44
C ARG A 1081 -23.51 -4.00 -27.86
N VAL A 1082 -23.04 -2.77 -28.07
CA VAL A 1082 -22.90 -2.12 -29.39
C VAL A 1082 -21.41 -2.02 -29.71
N LEU A 1083 -21.03 -2.46 -30.89
CA LEU A 1083 -19.71 -2.34 -31.48
C LEU A 1083 -19.77 -1.22 -32.52
N GLU A 1084 -19.06 -0.14 -32.27
CA GLU A 1084 -18.99 1.00 -33.18
C GLU A 1084 -17.81 0.87 -34.14
N PHE A 1085 -18.12 0.92 -35.43
CA PHE A 1085 -17.20 0.87 -36.54
C PHE A 1085 -17.03 2.30 -37.07
N GLY A 1086 -15.96 2.97 -36.66
CA GLY A 1086 -15.59 4.28 -37.18
C GLY A 1086 -15.32 4.27 -38.68
N ALA A 1087 -15.33 5.45 -39.29
CA ALA A 1087 -14.80 5.63 -40.64
C ALA A 1087 -13.27 5.45 -40.63
N TYR A 1088 -12.71 4.99 -41.74
CA TYR A 1088 -11.26 4.82 -41.88
C TYR A 1088 -10.54 6.16 -42.05
N GLU A 1089 -9.36 6.28 -41.43
CA GLU A 1089 -8.48 7.41 -41.63
C GLU A 1089 -7.82 7.38 -43.02
N PRO A 1090 -7.44 8.54 -43.61
CA PRO A 1090 -6.84 8.59 -44.96
C PRO A 1090 -5.59 7.72 -45.16
N ALA A 1091 -4.77 7.53 -44.12
CA ALA A 1091 -3.64 6.61 -44.16
C ALA A 1091 -4.09 5.13 -44.20
N GLU A 1092 -5.08 4.75 -43.38
CA GLU A 1092 -5.65 3.40 -43.37
C GLU A 1092 -6.31 3.05 -44.73
N LEU A 1093 -6.93 4.04 -45.39
CA LEU A 1093 -7.47 3.87 -46.75
C LEU A 1093 -6.38 3.60 -47.78
N THR A 1094 -5.23 4.28 -47.69
CA THR A 1094 -4.05 4.00 -48.55
C THR A 1094 -3.50 2.59 -48.31
N GLU A 1095 -3.40 2.14 -47.06
CA GLU A 1095 -3.01 0.77 -46.72
C GLU A 1095 -4.01 -0.26 -47.29
N ILE A 1096 -5.32 0.04 -47.27
CA ILE A 1096 -6.34 -0.85 -47.85
C ILE A 1096 -6.16 -0.97 -49.37
N VAL A 1097 -5.85 0.13 -50.07
CA VAL A 1097 -5.51 0.09 -51.51
C VAL A 1097 -4.26 -0.74 -51.76
N GLN A 1098 -3.20 -0.58 -50.95
CA GLN A 1098 -1.97 -1.38 -51.04
C GLN A 1098 -2.24 -2.88 -50.83
N LEU A 1099 -2.99 -3.24 -49.79
CA LEU A 1099 -3.34 -4.64 -49.49
C LEU A 1099 -4.16 -5.29 -50.60
N GLN A 1100 -5.11 -4.55 -51.18
CA GLN A 1100 -5.89 -5.02 -52.32
C GLN A 1100 -5.04 -5.14 -53.60
N ALA A 1101 -4.15 -4.19 -53.87
CA ALA A 1101 -3.23 -4.26 -55.01
C ALA A 1101 -2.35 -5.52 -54.93
N VAL A 1102 -1.71 -5.77 -53.77
CA VAL A 1102 -0.90 -6.97 -53.52
C VAL A 1102 -1.70 -8.26 -53.70
N ARG A 1103 -2.93 -8.32 -53.17
CA ARG A 1103 -3.83 -9.46 -53.34
C ARG A 1103 -4.21 -9.73 -54.81
N HIS A 1104 -4.23 -8.70 -55.65
CA HIS A 1104 -4.44 -8.80 -57.10
C HIS A 1104 -3.12 -8.86 -57.90
N ALA A 1105 -1.99 -9.14 -57.24
CA ALA A 1105 -0.63 -9.24 -57.78
C ALA A 1105 -0.03 -7.95 -58.39
N TYR A 1106 -0.67 -6.81 -58.13
CA TYR A 1106 -0.17 -5.48 -58.44
C TYR A 1106 0.82 -4.98 -57.38
N LEU A 1107 1.69 -4.07 -57.81
CA LEU A 1107 2.62 -3.30 -57.00
C LEU A 1107 2.33 -1.82 -57.20
N LEU A 1108 2.33 -1.04 -56.12
CA LEU A 1108 2.26 0.41 -56.22
C LEU A 1108 3.69 0.96 -56.37
N ASP A 1109 3.88 1.87 -57.30
CA ASP A 1109 5.09 2.68 -57.37
C ASP A 1109 5.28 3.51 -56.06
N PRO A 1110 6.51 3.74 -55.58
CA PRO A 1110 6.75 4.50 -54.35
C PRO A 1110 6.03 5.86 -54.28
N ASP A 1111 5.88 6.55 -55.40
CA ASP A 1111 5.24 7.87 -55.46
C ASP A 1111 3.70 7.81 -55.41
N VAL A 1112 3.10 6.62 -55.61
CA VAL A 1112 1.63 6.44 -55.56
C VAL A 1112 1.09 6.51 -54.13
N GLY A 1113 1.82 5.97 -53.14
CA GLY A 1113 1.39 5.96 -51.73
C GLY A 1113 1.03 7.34 -51.18
N PRO A 1114 1.93 8.35 -51.29
CA PRO A 1114 1.66 9.72 -50.89
C PRO A 1114 0.44 10.35 -51.60
N LEU A 1115 0.28 10.09 -52.91
CA LEU A 1115 -0.82 10.64 -53.72
C LEU A 1115 -2.19 10.07 -53.31
N LEU A 1116 -2.25 8.79 -52.93
CA LEU A 1116 -3.47 8.17 -52.39
C LEU A 1116 -3.88 8.84 -51.07
N THR A 1117 -2.94 9.02 -50.14
CA THR A 1117 -3.21 9.67 -48.85
C THR A 1117 -3.65 11.12 -49.04
N GLU A 1118 -2.99 11.89 -49.92
CA GLU A 1118 -3.39 13.26 -50.25
C GLU A 1118 -4.79 13.34 -50.91
N ARG A 1119 -5.15 12.34 -51.74
CA ARG A 1119 -6.49 12.24 -52.33
C ARG A 1119 -7.56 11.97 -51.26
N PHE A 1120 -7.31 11.05 -50.32
CA PHE A 1120 -8.24 10.74 -49.25
C PHE A 1120 -8.37 11.89 -48.23
N GLU A 1121 -7.28 12.58 -47.87
CA GLU A 1121 -7.34 13.79 -47.03
C GLU A 1121 -8.15 14.91 -47.69
N ARG A 1122 -7.92 15.21 -48.97
CA ARG A 1122 -8.71 16.21 -49.71
C ARG A 1122 -10.20 15.87 -49.77
N ARG A 1123 -10.55 14.59 -49.79
CA ARG A 1123 -11.95 14.13 -49.76
C ARG A 1123 -12.55 14.26 -48.35
N ARG A 1124 -11.81 13.86 -47.31
CA ARG A 1124 -12.20 14.05 -45.90
C ARG A 1124 -12.44 15.52 -45.56
N LEU A 1125 -11.56 16.42 -45.99
CA LEU A 1125 -11.68 17.88 -45.77
C LEU A 1125 -12.91 18.51 -46.44
N ARG A 1126 -13.54 17.84 -47.41
CA ARG A 1126 -14.81 18.27 -48.04
C ARG A 1126 -16.06 17.75 -47.31
N GLY A 1127 -15.90 16.88 -46.31
CA GLY A 1127 -17.00 16.23 -45.59
C GLY A 1127 -17.44 14.88 -46.17
N ASP A 1128 -16.86 14.45 -47.30
CA ASP A 1128 -17.18 13.19 -47.96
C ASP A 1128 -16.40 12.03 -47.31
N ALA A 1129 -16.99 11.37 -46.30
CA ALA A 1129 -16.36 10.21 -45.67
C ALA A 1129 -16.19 9.05 -46.67
N ALA A 1130 -14.95 8.57 -46.83
CA ALA A 1130 -14.60 7.42 -47.66
C ALA A 1130 -14.28 6.20 -46.78
N ASN A 1131 -14.59 4.99 -47.24
CA ASN A 1131 -14.37 3.74 -46.51
C ASN A 1131 -13.77 2.66 -47.43
N ALA A 1132 -13.61 1.41 -46.97
CA ALA A 1132 -12.93 0.36 -47.74
C ALA A 1132 -13.59 0.04 -49.10
N ARG A 1133 -14.88 0.40 -49.28
CA ARG A 1133 -15.56 0.34 -50.59
C ARG A 1133 -15.01 1.37 -51.57
N ASP A 1134 -14.78 2.60 -51.12
CA ASP A 1134 -14.17 3.66 -51.93
C ASP A 1134 -12.72 3.34 -52.30
N ALA A 1135 -11.95 2.77 -51.37
CA ALA A 1135 -10.59 2.30 -51.63
C ALA A 1135 -10.58 1.24 -52.75
N ARG A 1136 -11.53 0.30 -52.73
CA ARG A 1136 -11.71 -0.69 -53.78
C ARG A 1136 -12.06 -0.07 -55.13
N THR A 1137 -13.04 0.81 -55.18
CA THR A 1137 -13.44 1.50 -56.43
C THR A 1137 -12.31 2.38 -56.98
N LEU A 1138 -11.46 2.95 -56.11
CA LEU A 1138 -10.26 3.68 -56.54
C LEU A 1138 -9.24 2.75 -57.20
N LEU A 1139 -8.97 1.57 -56.62
CA LEU A 1139 -8.07 0.58 -57.22
C LEU A 1139 -8.63 0.05 -58.55
N GLU A 1140 -9.93 -0.24 -58.63
CA GLU A 1140 -10.60 -0.64 -59.88
C GLU A 1140 -10.36 0.41 -60.98
N GLY A 1141 -10.55 1.71 -60.68
CA GLY A 1141 -10.24 2.81 -61.62
C GLY A 1141 -8.75 2.99 -61.94
N MET A 1142 -7.83 2.67 -61.02
CA MET A 1142 -6.39 2.65 -61.29
C MET A 1142 -6.02 1.55 -62.29
N VAL A 1143 -6.62 0.35 -62.15
CA VAL A 1143 -6.42 -0.78 -63.07
C VAL A 1143 -7.01 -0.48 -64.45
N GLU A 1144 -8.18 0.15 -64.54
CA GLU A 1144 -8.75 0.60 -65.82
C GLU A 1144 -7.82 1.61 -66.55
N ARG A 1145 -7.23 2.56 -65.82
CA ARG A 1145 -6.28 3.53 -66.38
C ARG A 1145 -4.95 2.89 -66.80
N GLN A 1146 -4.45 1.92 -66.03
CA GLN A 1146 -3.29 1.11 -66.42
C GLN A 1146 -3.58 0.32 -67.71
N ALA A 1147 -4.77 -0.27 -67.86
CA ALA A 1147 -5.17 -0.99 -69.06
C ALA A 1147 -5.22 -0.05 -70.28
N ALA A 1148 -5.79 1.15 -70.15
CA ALA A 1148 -5.78 2.16 -71.20
C ALA A 1148 -4.36 2.63 -71.57
N ARG A 1149 -3.48 2.80 -70.57
CA ARG A 1149 -2.05 3.15 -70.75
C ARG A 1149 -1.28 2.08 -71.51
N LEU A 1150 -1.55 0.80 -71.27
CA LEU A 1150 -0.85 -0.33 -71.91
C LEU A 1150 -1.46 -0.79 -73.23
N ALA A 1151 -2.71 -0.42 -73.54
CA ALA A 1151 -3.43 -0.84 -74.75
C ALA A 1151 -2.72 -0.49 -76.09
N HIS A 1152 -1.85 0.52 -76.08
CA HIS A 1152 -1.08 0.94 -77.26
C HIS A 1152 0.33 0.29 -77.36
N ARG A 1153 0.70 -0.63 -76.46
CA ARG A 1153 1.95 -1.40 -76.54
C ARG A 1153 1.74 -2.76 -77.19
N THR A 1154 2.62 -3.09 -78.13
CA THR A 1154 2.63 -4.39 -78.85
C THR A 1154 2.99 -5.59 -77.97
N ALA A 1155 3.78 -5.40 -76.92
CA ALA A 1155 4.11 -6.43 -75.93
C ALA A 1155 4.57 -5.79 -74.59
N PRO A 1156 3.67 -5.57 -73.62
CA PRO A 1156 4.06 -5.08 -72.28
C PRO A 1156 4.81 -6.15 -71.48
N THR A 1157 5.75 -5.73 -70.63
CA THR A 1157 6.53 -6.67 -69.80
C THR A 1157 5.77 -7.13 -68.56
N ARG A 1158 6.25 -8.20 -67.91
CA ARG A 1158 5.65 -8.72 -66.66
C ARG A 1158 5.58 -7.65 -65.55
N ASP A 1159 6.56 -6.76 -65.48
CA ASP A 1159 6.62 -5.73 -64.45
C ASP A 1159 5.74 -4.53 -64.83
N GLU A 1160 5.66 -4.16 -66.11
CA GLU A 1160 4.71 -3.13 -66.60
C GLU A 1160 3.25 -3.52 -66.36
N LEU A 1161 2.92 -4.80 -66.49
CA LEU A 1161 1.60 -5.35 -66.17
C LEU A 1161 1.29 -5.35 -64.66
N ARG A 1162 2.31 -5.24 -63.79
CA ARG A 1162 2.14 -5.29 -62.33
C ARG A 1162 2.25 -3.93 -61.64
N VAL A 1163 2.97 -2.96 -62.20
CA VAL A 1163 3.19 -1.67 -61.55
C VAL A 1163 2.12 -0.64 -61.92
N LEU A 1164 1.40 -0.17 -60.91
CA LEU A 1164 0.52 1.00 -60.97
C LEU A 1164 1.35 2.26 -60.68
N LEU A 1165 1.29 3.24 -61.59
CA LEU A 1165 2.10 4.47 -61.59
C LEU A 1165 1.30 5.67 -61.07
N PRO A 1166 1.96 6.79 -60.68
CA PRO A 1166 1.30 8.03 -60.26
C PRO A 1166 0.19 8.53 -61.20
N GLN A 1167 0.40 8.41 -62.52
CA GLN A 1167 -0.57 8.79 -63.54
C GLN A 1167 -1.86 7.95 -63.56
N ASP A 1168 -1.85 6.74 -62.98
CA ASP A 1168 -3.04 5.88 -62.87
C ASP A 1168 -3.93 6.29 -61.68
N VAL A 1169 -3.46 7.17 -60.78
CA VAL A 1169 -4.20 7.70 -59.62
C VAL A 1169 -5.07 8.92 -59.98
N SER A 1170 -4.60 9.74 -60.91
CA SER A 1170 -5.22 11.02 -61.30
C SER A 1170 -6.37 10.86 -62.28
N ASP A 1171 -7.47 11.60 -62.08
CA ASP A 1171 -8.64 11.61 -62.98
C ASP A 1171 -8.44 12.46 -64.25
N THR A 1172 -7.25 13.00 -64.48
CA THR A 1172 -6.91 13.84 -65.65
C THR A 1172 -6.61 13.00 -66.90
N GLY A 1173 -7.66 12.49 -67.52
CA GLY A 1173 -7.63 12.01 -68.90
C GLY A 1173 -7.89 13.14 -69.91
N ALA A 1174 -7.15 13.14 -71.03
CA ALA A 1174 -7.36 13.94 -72.24
C ALA A 1174 -7.12 15.48 -72.18
N ALA A 1175 -5.89 15.87 -72.52
CA ALA A 1175 -5.62 17.11 -73.27
C ALA A 1175 -4.60 16.79 -74.38
N GLY A 1176 -5.08 16.68 -75.63
CA GLY A 1176 -4.22 16.43 -76.79
C GLY A 1176 -3.49 17.70 -77.27
N PRO A 1177 -2.40 17.56 -78.06
CA PRO A 1177 -1.66 18.71 -78.58
C PRO A 1177 -2.45 19.38 -79.72
N GLY A 1178 -3.14 20.48 -79.39
CA GLY A 1178 -3.90 21.28 -80.35
C GLY A 1178 -4.09 22.69 -79.83
N GLY A 1179 -3.12 23.56 -80.06
CA GLY A 1179 -3.09 24.90 -79.47
C GLY A 1179 -4.05 25.90 -80.12
N ARG A 1180 -4.22 27.04 -79.46
CA ARG A 1180 -4.44 28.34 -80.11
C ARG A 1180 -3.91 29.46 -79.23
N THR A 1181 -3.31 30.45 -79.88
CA THR A 1181 -2.85 31.71 -79.31
C THR A 1181 -4.03 32.60 -78.87
N THR A 1182 -3.71 33.52 -77.96
CA THR A 1182 -4.46 34.70 -77.50
C THR A 1182 -5.15 35.50 -78.63
N PRO A 1183 -6.20 36.31 -78.34
CA PRO A 1183 -6.24 37.34 -77.28
C PRO A 1183 -6.69 36.87 -75.90
#